data_AF-A0A6A4MG21-F1
#
_entry.id   AF-A0A6A4MG21-F1
#
_cell.length_a   1.000
_cell.length_b   1.000
_cell.length_c   1.000
_cell.angle_alpha   90.00
_cell.angle_beta   90.00
_cell.angle_gamma   90.00
#
_symmetry.space_group_name_H-M   'P 1'
#
loop_
_entity.id
_entity.type
_entity.pdbx_description
1 polymer ?
#
loop_
_entity_poly.entity_id
_entity_poly.type
_entity_poly.pdbx_seq_one_letter_code
_entity_poly.pdbx_strand_id
1 'polypeptide(L)'
;MAQSLCLSHTNTIKGEELLRSSALKTKPTHVKISSGYRARAGTSLSAGLGTVGIPHQWYNLIADLPVKPPPPLHPKTFEPVKPEDLSPLFPDELIKQEASNDRFIDIPEEVRDIYQLWRPTPLIRAKRLEKLLDTPARIYYKYEGVSPAGSHKPNSAVPQVWYNAQEGVKNVVTETGAGQWGSALAFACSLFGVNCEVWQVRASFDQKPYRKLMMQTWGAKVHPSPSNATDSGRRILQMDPQSPGSLGIAISEAVEVAAKNADTKYCLGSVLNHVLLHQTVIGEECIKQMEAIGETPDVIIGCTGGGSNFAGLSFPFIREKLKGKINPLIRAVEPAACPSLTRGIYAYDYGDTAGFTPLMKMHTLGHDFVPDPIHAGGLRYHGMAPLISHVYELGFMEALAIPQIECFEGGIKFARSEGLIPAPEPTHAIAATIREALHCRETGEPKVILMAMCGHGHFDLPAYEKYLDGSMVDLSFSEEKIHASLANIPQLMTSRSLRPVECTTTEIQIWSKSRSEAVILTAGYIRSSLTLVTYANKYFVLVSEGFEEKISPFALSKDSFLSFREVDDAHSSDHNTFSLTVPFNCSTMDILLLLMLKHLLLNTRRGGCIALLSAYLYQGREPEDLLVRCSLCQILCIRSHCMYPPCVPVDVFSILRIPC
;
A
#
# COMPACT_ATOMS: atom_id res chain seq x y z
N MET A 1 -11.27 -21.45 52.97
CA MET A 1 -11.56 -22.73 53.66
C MET A 1 -11.14 -23.84 52.70
N ALA A 2 -9.90 -24.30 52.83
CA ALA A 2 -9.48 -25.50 53.61
C ALA A 2 -9.73 -26.79 52.81
N GLN A 3 -8.84 -27.77 52.69
CA GLN A 3 -7.52 -28.08 53.25
C GLN A 3 -7.02 -29.31 52.44
N SER A 4 -5.76 -29.36 52.00
CA SER A 4 -4.64 -30.07 52.64
C SER A 4 -4.81 -31.59 52.82
N LEU A 5 -3.89 -32.35 52.21
CA LEU A 5 -3.28 -33.53 52.84
C LEU A 5 -1.80 -33.59 52.43
N CYS A 6 -0.95 -33.08 53.31
CA CYS A 6 0.47 -33.42 53.41
C CYS A 6 0.61 -34.69 54.25
N LEU A 7 1.51 -35.60 53.87
CA LEU A 7 2.25 -36.44 54.82
C LEU A 7 3.72 -36.52 54.38
N SER A 8 4.56 -35.98 55.25
CA SER A 8 6.01 -35.98 55.24
C SER A 8 6.58 -37.21 55.93
N HIS A 9 7.65 -37.80 55.41
CA HIS A 9 8.62 -38.53 56.24
C HIS A 9 10.04 -38.14 55.84
N THR A 10 10.73 -37.51 56.78
CA THR A 10 12.17 -37.26 56.82
C THR A 10 12.85 -38.42 57.54
N ASN A 11 14.01 -38.87 57.04
CA ASN A 11 15.07 -39.40 57.90
C ASN A 11 16.43 -39.28 57.19
N THR A 12 17.28 -38.44 57.77
CA THR A 12 18.70 -38.24 57.48
C THR A 12 19.55 -39.27 58.22
N ILE A 13 20.52 -39.89 57.54
CA ILE A 13 21.73 -40.47 58.15
C ILE A 13 22.97 -40.01 57.35
N LYS A 14 23.99 -39.57 58.09
CA LYS A 14 25.31 -39.05 57.67
C LYS A 14 26.32 -40.18 57.43
N GLY A 15 27.37 -39.86 56.66
CA GLY A 15 28.73 -40.46 56.76
C GLY A 15 29.11 -41.25 55.51
N GLU A 16 29.79 -40.63 54.54
CA GLU A 16 31.27 -40.61 54.42
C GLU A 16 31.86 -41.97 54.03
N GLU A 17 32.04 -42.19 52.73
CA GLU A 17 33.25 -42.86 52.23
C GLU A 17 33.46 -42.60 50.72
N LEU A 18 34.71 -42.31 50.36
CA LEU A 18 35.31 -42.33 49.02
C LEU A 18 35.05 -41.16 48.04
N LEU A 19 35.70 -40.03 48.33
CA LEU A 19 36.32 -39.18 47.32
C LEU A 19 37.84 -39.33 47.42
N ARG A 20 38.51 -39.82 46.36
CA ARG A 20 39.77 -39.24 45.85
C ARG A 20 40.23 -39.84 44.52
N SER A 21 40.47 -38.90 43.59
CA SER A 21 41.46 -38.88 42.50
C SER A 21 41.41 -39.92 41.38
N SER A 22 41.17 -39.47 40.15
CA SER A 22 42.27 -39.30 39.18
C SER A 22 41.79 -38.53 37.93
N ALA A 23 42.62 -37.59 37.49
CA ALA A 23 42.46 -36.88 36.24
C ALA A 23 42.89 -37.79 35.08
N LEU A 24 42.12 -37.82 33.99
CA LEU A 24 42.54 -38.42 32.72
C LEU A 24 42.22 -37.48 31.57
N LYS A 25 43.31 -36.98 30.96
CA LYS A 25 43.37 -36.33 29.66
C LYS A 25 42.93 -37.32 28.58
N THR A 26 41.94 -36.97 27.76
CA THR A 26 41.69 -37.64 26.47
C THR A 26 41.44 -36.62 25.37
N LYS A 27 42.27 -36.71 24.32
CA LYS A 27 42.22 -35.90 23.08
C LYS A 27 40.89 -36.12 22.34
N PRO A 28 40.39 -35.13 21.56
CA PRO A 28 39.23 -35.34 20.70
C PRO A 28 39.62 -36.20 19.50
N THR A 29 39.00 -37.37 19.37
CA THR A 29 39.04 -38.19 18.16
C THR A 29 38.09 -37.61 17.11
N HIS A 30 38.64 -37.15 16.00
CA HIS A 30 37.87 -36.85 14.78
C HIS A 30 37.21 -38.12 14.26
N VAL A 31 35.88 -38.17 14.30
CA VAL A 31 35.10 -39.20 13.60
C VAL A 31 34.97 -38.78 12.14
N LYS A 32 35.66 -39.51 11.24
CA LYS A 32 35.44 -39.43 9.80
C LYS A 32 34.06 -40.01 9.48
N ILE A 33 33.14 -39.18 9.00
CA ILE A 33 31.86 -39.63 8.45
C ILE A 33 32.14 -40.19 7.05
N SER A 34 32.09 -41.50 6.91
CA SER A 34 32.18 -42.20 5.63
C SER A 34 30.90 -41.99 4.82
N SER A 35 31.07 -41.60 3.55
CA SER A 35 30.02 -41.49 2.54
C SER A 35 29.29 -42.82 2.33
N GLY A 36 27.97 -42.82 2.49
CA GLY A 36 27.12 -43.93 2.05
C GLY A 36 25.78 -43.88 2.77
N TYR A 37 24.68 -43.82 2.01
CA TYR A 37 23.28 -43.74 2.44
C TYR A 37 22.72 -42.33 2.72
N ARG A 38 22.58 -41.52 1.65
CA ARG A 38 21.45 -40.58 1.56
C ARG A 38 20.17 -41.40 1.32
N ALA A 39 19.43 -41.70 2.38
CA ALA A 39 18.02 -42.05 2.23
C ALA A 39 17.27 -40.80 1.74
N ARG A 40 17.01 -40.71 0.44
CA ARG A 40 16.06 -39.73 -0.10
C ARG A 40 14.67 -40.16 0.35
N ALA A 41 14.14 -39.51 1.39
CA ALA A 41 12.70 -39.46 1.58
C ALA A 41 12.14 -38.61 0.43
N GLY A 42 11.75 -39.27 -0.67
CA GLY A 42 10.97 -38.64 -1.72
C GLY A 42 9.62 -38.25 -1.13
N THR A 43 9.41 -36.95 -0.94
CA THR A 43 8.10 -36.38 -0.60
C THR A 43 7.15 -36.67 -1.75
N SER A 44 6.31 -37.68 -1.56
CA SER A 44 5.15 -37.94 -2.40
C SER A 44 4.07 -36.89 -2.11
N LEU A 45 4.17 -35.73 -2.77
CA LEU A 45 3.05 -34.82 -2.98
C LEU A 45 3.10 -34.41 -4.46
N SER A 46 2.12 -34.92 -5.21
CA SER A 46 1.90 -34.74 -6.65
C SER A 46 3.03 -35.19 -7.59
N ALA A 47 3.21 -36.51 -7.74
CA ALA A 47 3.83 -37.05 -8.94
C ALA A 47 2.84 -36.87 -10.12
N GLY A 48 2.94 -35.75 -10.84
CA GLY A 48 2.09 -35.48 -12.01
C GLY A 48 2.16 -34.05 -12.56
N LEU A 49 2.65 -33.08 -11.80
CA LEU A 49 2.96 -31.72 -12.27
C LEU A 49 4.47 -31.53 -12.18
N GLY A 50 5.12 -31.05 -13.24
CA GLY A 50 6.56 -30.81 -13.24
C GLY A 50 6.95 -30.00 -12.00
N THR A 51 7.88 -30.51 -11.20
CA THR A 51 8.28 -29.85 -9.94
C THR A 51 8.91 -28.50 -10.27
N VAL A 52 8.20 -27.40 -9.99
CA VAL A 52 8.75 -26.06 -10.14
C VAL A 52 9.93 -25.92 -9.18
N GLY A 53 11.12 -25.65 -9.70
CA GLY A 53 12.32 -25.45 -8.87
C GLY A 53 12.38 -24.05 -8.28
N ILE A 54 13.18 -23.88 -7.22
CA ILE A 54 13.51 -22.56 -6.65
C ILE A 54 14.24 -21.74 -7.73
N PRO A 55 13.82 -20.49 -8.01
CA PRO A 55 14.52 -19.59 -8.92
C PRO A 55 16.03 -19.49 -8.63
N HIS A 56 16.81 -19.24 -9.68
CA HIS A 56 18.25 -18.99 -9.56
C HIS A 56 18.58 -17.50 -9.41
N GLN A 57 17.64 -16.63 -9.74
CA GLN A 57 17.82 -15.18 -9.78
C GLN A 57 16.61 -14.50 -9.17
N TRP A 58 16.84 -13.37 -8.50
CA TRP A 58 15.81 -12.39 -8.21
C TRP A 58 15.63 -11.45 -9.39
N TYR A 59 14.43 -10.88 -9.52
CA TYR A 59 14.07 -9.97 -10.59
C TYR A 59 13.97 -8.52 -10.07
N ASN A 60 14.61 -7.60 -10.77
CA ASN A 60 14.58 -6.17 -10.50
C ASN A 60 13.68 -5.44 -11.49
N LEU A 61 12.51 -4.99 -11.03
CA LEU A 61 11.54 -4.28 -11.88
C LEU A 61 12.10 -2.97 -12.45
N ILE A 62 13.02 -2.30 -11.75
CA ILE A 62 13.60 -1.01 -12.16
C ILE A 62 14.20 -1.11 -13.57
N ALA A 63 14.78 -2.25 -13.94
CA ALA A 63 15.40 -2.48 -15.23
C ALA A 63 14.42 -2.34 -16.42
N ASP A 64 13.14 -2.64 -16.21
CA ASP A 64 12.12 -2.70 -17.27
C ASP A 64 11.11 -1.53 -17.21
N LEU A 65 11.18 -0.67 -16.19
CA LEU A 65 10.30 0.50 -16.09
C LEU A 65 10.63 1.57 -17.14
N PRO A 66 9.61 2.21 -17.74
CA PRO A 66 9.82 3.27 -18.73
C PRO A 66 10.42 4.54 -18.13
N VAL A 67 10.13 4.81 -16.85
CA VAL A 67 10.65 5.94 -16.08
C VAL A 67 11.24 5.36 -14.80
N LYS A 68 12.49 5.72 -14.49
CA LYS A 68 13.18 5.25 -13.27
C LYS A 68 12.59 5.94 -12.03
N PRO A 69 12.56 5.26 -10.87
CA PRO A 69 12.08 5.88 -9.64
C PRO A 69 13.02 7.01 -9.21
N PRO A 70 12.52 8.08 -8.56
CA PRO A 70 13.35 9.11 -7.98
C PRO A 70 14.31 8.53 -6.91
N PRO A 71 15.56 9.03 -6.82
CA PRO A 71 16.51 8.52 -5.86
C PRO A 71 16.13 8.93 -4.43
N PRO A 72 16.52 8.15 -3.40
CA PRO A 72 16.43 8.60 -2.02
C PRO A 72 17.35 9.81 -1.79
N LEU A 73 16.97 10.69 -0.87
CA LEU A 73 17.73 11.89 -0.52
C LEU A 73 18.30 11.80 0.89
N HIS A 74 19.52 12.30 1.06
CA HIS A 74 20.21 12.31 2.34
C HIS A 74 19.48 13.23 3.35
N PRO A 75 19.27 12.79 4.61
CA PRO A 75 18.34 13.43 5.55
C PRO A 75 18.69 14.85 5.97
N LYS A 76 19.95 15.28 5.78
CA LYS A 76 20.41 16.63 6.15
C LYS A 76 20.69 17.54 4.97
N THR A 77 21.16 16.97 3.86
CA THR A 77 21.62 17.75 2.70
C THR A 77 20.55 17.82 1.62
N PHE A 78 19.57 16.89 1.64
CA PHE A 78 18.53 16.74 0.63
C PHE A 78 19.05 16.48 -0.80
N GLU A 79 20.32 16.11 -0.91
CA GLU A 79 20.95 15.62 -2.15
C GLU A 79 20.79 14.10 -2.26
N PRO A 80 20.86 13.51 -3.47
CA PRO A 80 20.83 12.06 -3.63
C PRO A 80 21.83 11.33 -2.75
N VAL A 81 21.37 10.27 -2.08
CA VAL A 81 22.18 9.43 -1.19
C VAL A 81 23.32 8.79 -1.96
N LYS A 82 24.52 8.80 -1.37
CA LYS A 82 25.69 8.08 -1.88
C LYS A 82 25.86 6.74 -1.15
N PRO A 83 26.55 5.76 -1.75
CA PRO A 83 26.82 4.48 -1.09
C PRO A 83 27.48 4.64 0.29
N GLU A 84 28.40 5.61 0.43
CA GLU A 84 29.11 5.87 1.69
C GLU A 84 28.16 6.30 2.81
N ASP A 85 27.07 6.99 2.49
CA ASP A 85 26.05 7.44 3.46
C ASP A 85 25.26 6.26 4.05
N LEU A 86 25.19 5.14 3.33
CA LEU A 86 24.47 3.92 3.73
C LEU A 86 25.38 2.89 4.41
N SER A 87 26.69 2.99 4.20
CA SER A 87 27.70 2.07 4.76
C SER A 87 27.66 1.91 6.28
N PRO A 88 27.23 2.88 7.12
CA PRO A 88 27.08 2.63 8.56
C PRO A 88 25.96 1.64 8.88
N LEU A 89 24.94 1.54 8.03
CA LEU A 89 23.73 0.76 8.29
C LEU A 89 23.73 -0.59 7.58
N PHE A 90 24.22 -0.63 6.34
CA PHE A 90 24.11 -1.81 5.49
C PHE A 90 25.48 -2.35 5.07
N PRO A 91 25.59 -3.66 4.80
CA PRO A 91 26.73 -4.25 4.10
C PRO A 91 26.79 -3.76 2.64
N ASP A 92 27.99 -3.74 2.06
CA ASP A 92 28.27 -3.20 0.73
C ASP A 92 27.40 -3.86 -0.36
N GLU A 93 27.20 -5.17 -0.26
CA GLU A 93 26.43 -5.91 -1.27
C GLU A 93 24.95 -5.53 -1.28
N LEU A 94 24.34 -5.24 -0.12
CA LEU A 94 22.96 -4.76 -0.07
C LEU A 94 22.85 -3.32 -0.60
N ILE A 95 23.86 -2.48 -0.38
CA ILE A 95 23.92 -1.12 -0.94
C ILE A 95 23.98 -1.17 -2.47
N LYS A 96 24.79 -2.08 -3.04
CA LYS A 96 24.84 -2.28 -4.50
C LYS A 96 23.48 -2.72 -5.05
N GLN A 97 22.80 -3.65 -4.38
CA GLN A 97 21.48 -4.10 -4.80
C GLN A 97 20.43 -2.99 -4.75
N GLU A 98 20.48 -2.13 -3.73
CA GLU A 98 19.56 -0.99 -3.57
C GLU A 98 19.66 0.00 -4.74
N ALA A 99 20.88 0.20 -5.27
CA ALA A 99 21.18 1.10 -6.38
C ALA A 99 21.20 0.38 -7.76
N SER A 100 20.96 -0.93 -7.81
CA SER A 100 21.17 -1.73 -9.02
C SER A 100 20.14 -1.42 -10.11
N ASN A 101 20.62 -1.38 -11.35
CA ASN A 101 19.81 -1.37 -12.56
C ASN A 101 19.83 -2.70 -13.31
N ASP A 102 20.55 -3.70 -12.79
CA ASP A 102 20.61 -5.02 -13.39
C ASP A 102 19.25 -5.69 -13.27
N ARG A 103 18.77 -6.28 -14.37
CA ARG A 103 17.45 -6.91 -14.43
C ARG A 103 17.34 -8.13 -13.52
N PHE A 104 18.43 -8.88 -13.41
CA PHE A 104 18.49 -10.11 -12.64
C PHE A 104 19.73 -10.10 -11.76
N ILE A 105 19.54 -10.54 -10.51
CA ILE A 105 20.62 -10.69 -9.54
C ILE A 105 20.59 -12.14 -9.07
N ASP A 106 21.73 -12.82 -9.17
CA ASP A 106 21.83 -14.24 -8.80
C ASP A 106 21.57 -14.45 -7.31
N ILE A 107 20.84 -15.51 -6.99
CA ILE A 107 20.62 -15.93 -5.61
C ILE A 107 21.82 -16.80 -5.20
N PRO A 108 22.58 -16.44 -4.16
CA PRO A 108 23.70 -17.24 -3.69
C PRO A 108 23.29 -18.68 -3.39
N GLU A 109 24.16 -19.65 -3.71
CA GLU A 109 23.82 -21.08 -3.55
C GLU A 109 23.45 -21.43 -2.10
N GLU A 110 24.15 -20.87 -1.11
CA GLU A 110 23.85 -21.06 0.32
C GLU A 110 22.48 -20.48 0.73
N VAL A 111 22.09 -19.34 0.15
CA VAL A 111 20.74 -18.78 0.34
C VAL A 111 19.68 -19.69 -0.28
N ARG A 112 19.94 -20.22 -1.47
CA ARG A 112 19.03 -21.19 -2.13
C ARG A 112 18.93 -22.50 -1.37
N ASP A 113 20.02 -22.98 -0.77
CA ASP A 113 20.02 -24.17 0.09
C ASP A 113 19.08 -23.98 1.28
N ILE A 114 19.17 -22.85 1.97
CA ILE A 114 18.25 -22.52 3.07
C ILE A 114 16.81 -22.34 2.58
N TYR A 115 16.59 -21.74 1.40
CA TYR A 115 15.24 -21.66 0.83
C TYR A 115 14.58 -23.03 0.65
N GLN A 116 15.34 -24.11 0.43
CA GLN A 116 14.76 -25.47 0.33
C GLN A 116 14.01 -25.92 1.59
N LEU A 117 14.23 -25.26 2.74
CA LEU A 117 13.48 -25.52 3.97
C LEU A 117 11.97 -25.24 3.82
N TRP A 118 11.56 -24.33 2.92
CA TRP A 118 10.13 -24.01 2.71
C TRP A 118 9.74 -23.67 1.27
N ARG A 119 10.69 -23.47 0.36
CA ARG A 119 10.47 -23.09 -1.04
C ARG A 119 10.68 -24.28 -1.99
N PRO A 120 9.99 -24.30 -3.14
CA PRO A 120 8.95 -23.36 -3.56
C PRO A 120 7.69 -23.45 -2.69
N THR A 121 7.04 -22.32 -2.45
CA THR A 121 5.80 -22.32 -1.66
C THR A 121 4.62 -22.75 -2.53
N PRO A 122 3.56 -23.35 -1.96
CA PRO A 122 2.47 -23.89 -2.77
C PRO A 122 1.60 -22.79 -3.39
N LEU A 123 1.18 -23.02 -4.63
CA LEU A 123 0.08 -22.32 -5.29
C LEU A 123 -1.16 -23.21 -5.18
N ILE A 124 -2.21 -22.72 -4.52
CA ILE A 124 -3.37 -23.54 -4.17
C ILE A 124 -4.63 -22.92 -4.77
N ARG A 125 -5.49 -23.76 -5.35
CA ARG A 125 -6.83 -23.34 -5.81
C ARG A 125 -7.85 -23.44 -4.67
N ALA A 126 -8.51 -22.35 -4.34
CA ALA A 126 -9.50 -22.24 -3.27
C ALA A 126 -10.89 -22.75 -3.71
N LYS A 127 -10.98 -24.02 -4.12
CA LYS A 127 -12.21 -24.61 -4.68
C LYS A 127 -13.40 -24.58 -3.72
N ARG A 128 -13.17 -24.60 -2.41
CA ARG A 128 -14.26 -24.57 -1.42
C ARG A 128 -14.75 -23.15 -1.20
N LEU A 129 -13.87 -22.16 -1.26
CA LEU A 129 -14.24 -20.76 -1.32
C LEU A 129 -15.00 -20.44 -2.62
N GLU A 130 -14.53 -20.90 -3.78
CA GLU A 130 -15.26 -20.78 -5.06
C GLU A 130 -16.69 -21.32 -4.92
N LYS A 131 -16.85 -22.53 -4.37
CA LYS A 131 -18.15 -23.15 -4.11
C LYS A 131 -18.99 -22.36 -3.10
N LEU A 132 -18.38 -21.84 -2.04
CA LEU A 132 -19.07 -21.05 -1.01
C LEU A 132 -19.66 -19.76 -1.60
N LEU A 133 -18.93 -19.12 -2.51
CA LEU A 133 -19.33 -17.86 -3.13
C LEU A 133 -20.29 -18.05 -4.31
N ASP A 134 -20.42 -19.28 -4.81
CA ASP A 134 -21.15 -19.63 -6.05
C ASP A 134 -20.68 -18.76 -7.22
N THR A 135 -19.37 -18.67 -7.40
CA THR A 135 -18.74 -17.81 -8.41
C THR A 135 -18.23 -18.61 -9.60
N PRO A 136 -18.31 -18.06 -10.83
CA PRO A 136 -17.61 -18.63 -11.99
C PRO A 136 -16.10 -18.36 -11.97
N ALA A 137 -15.61 -17.53 -11.04
CA ALA A 137 -14.19 -17.23 -10.91
C ALA A 137 -13.39 -18.46 -10.41
N ARG A 138 -12.12 -18.54 -10.84
CA ARG A 138 -11.13 -19.50 -10.35
C ARG A 138 -10.17 -18.76 -9.44
N ILE A 139 -10.13 -19.12 -8.17
CA ILE A 139 -9.38 -18.41 -7.14
C ILE A 139 -8.14 -19.22 -6.78
N TYR A 140 -6.97 -18.65 -7.02
CA TYR A 140 -5.68 -19.20 -6.65
C TYR A 140 -5.02 -18.33 -5.60
N TYR A 141 -4.31 -18.94 -4.66
CA TYR A 141 -3.52 -18.22 -3.68
C TYR A 141 -2.10 -18.78 -3.55
N LYS A 142 -1.12 -17.86 -3.55
CA LYS A 142 0.29 -18.18 -3.32
C LYS A 142 0.56 -18.12 -1.82
N TYR A 143 0.76 -19.28 -1.20
CA TYR A 143 0.77 -19.41 0.27
C TYR A 143 2.18 -19.35 0.87
N GLU A 144 2.57 -18.15 1.31
CA GLU A 144 3.87 -17.89 1.93
C GLU A 144 3.92 -18.21 3.44
N GLY A 145 2.79 -18.62 4.02
CA GLY A 145 2.70 -18.98 5.44
C GLY A 145 3.41 -20.29 5.81
N VAL A 146 3.93 -21.05 4.84
CA VAL A 146 4.66 -22.31 5.09
C VAL A 146 6.09 -22.12 5.62
N SER A 147 6.61 -20.89 5.60
CA SER A 147 7.98 -20.64 6.07
C SER A 147 8.10 -20.88 7.58
N PRO A 148 9.32 -21.11 8.12
CA PRO A 148 9.52 -21.30 9.55
C PRO A 148 8.99 -20.13 10.40
N ALA A 149 9.06 -18.90 9.88
CA ALA A 149 8.52 -17.71 10.54
C ALA A 149 7.01 -17.49 10.30
N GLY A 150 6.37 -18.32 9.49
CA GLY A 150 4.95 -18.25 9.17
C GLY A 150 4.55 -17.10 8.24
N SER A 151 5.49 -16.57 7.43
CA SER A 151 5.23 -15.49 6.48
C SER A 151 6.27 -15.40 5.35
N HIS A 152 6.08 -14.49 4.39
CA HIS A 152 7.03 -14.21 3.30
C HIS A 152 8.38 -13.60 3.76
N LYS A 153 8.48 -13.14 5.01
CA LYS A 153 9.62 -12.33 5.46
C LYS A 153 10.99 -13.03 5.46
N PRO A 154 11.12 -14.36 5.70
CA PRO A 154 12.39 -15.06 5.55
C PRO A 154 13.03 -14.95 4.16
N ASN A 155 12.24 -14.71 3.11
CA ASN A 155 12.75 -14.51 1.76
C ASN A 155 13.70 -13.30 1.65
N SER A 156 13.62 -12.31 2.55
CA SER A 156 14.60 -11.22 2.60
C SER A 156 15.50 -11.29 3.83
N ALA A 157 15.04 -11.86 4.95
CA ALA A 157 15.87 -12.03 6.15
C ALA A 157 17.10 -12.91 5.88
N VAL A 158 16.92 -14.05 5.20
CA VAL A 158 18.01 -14.99 4.90
C VAL A 158 19.11 -14.36 4.05
N PRO A 159 18.83 -13.76 2.87
CA PRO A 159 19.88 -13.11 2.10
C PRO A 159 20.51 -11.93 2.84
N GLN A 160 19.73 -11.10 3.56
CA GLN A 160 20.32 -10.00 4.33
C GLN A 160 21.31 -10.48 5.40
N VAL A 161 20.95 -11.50 6.19
CA VAL A 161 21.86 -12.05 7.20
C VAL A 161 23.05 -12.73 6.54
N TRP A 162 22.85 -13.43 5.41
CA TRP A 162 23.92 -14.05 4.65
C TRP A 162 24.97 -13.02 4.21
N TYR A 163 24.56 -11.93 3.54
CA TYR A 163 25.49 -10.89 3.10
C TYR A 163 26.24 -10.25 4.27
N ASN A 164 25.55 -10.00 5.39
CA ASN A 164 26.20 -9.53 6.62
C ASN A 164 27.25 -10.52 7.14
N ALA A 165 26.93 -11.82 7.18
CA ALA A 165 27.85 -12.86 7.63
C ALA A 165 29.08 -12.97 6.71
N GLN A 166 28.90 -12.86 5.40
CA GLN A 166 30.01 -12.87 4.43
C GLN A 166 30.95 -11.67 4.60
N GLU A 167 30.42 -10.51 4.98
CA GLU A 167 31.21 -9.31 5.31
C GLU A 167 31.77 -9.32 6.75
N GLY A 168 31.58 -10.41 7.50
CA GLY A 168 32.16 -10.61 8.83
C GLY A 168 31.43 -9.90 9.96
N VAL A 169 30.25 -9.31 9.68
CA VAL A 169 29.38 -8.65 10.67
C VAL A 169 29.01 -9.62 11.79
N LYS A 170 29.06 -9.14 13.04
CA LYS A 170 28.82 -9.97 14.24
C LYS A 170 27.42 -9.84 14.78
N ASN A 171 26.83 -8.66 14.65
CA ASN A 171 25.51 -8.37 15.19
C ASN A 171 24.65 -7.73 14.11
N VAL A 172 23.38 -8.09 14.08
CA VAL A 172 22.36 -7.35 13.34
C VAL A 172 21.29 -6.86 14.30
N VAL A 173 20.81 -5.66 14.01
CA VAL A 173 19.74 -5.00 14.77
C VAL A 173 18.57 -4.69 13.87
N THR A 174 17.37 -4.71 14.44
CA THR A 174 16.17 -4.39 13.68
C THR A 174 15.00 -3.94 14.56
N GLU A 175 13.98 -3.37 13.92
CA GLU A 175 12.67 -3.10 14.50
C GLU A 175 11.71 -4.27 14.31
N THR A 176 10.60 -4.30 15.06
CA THR A 176 9.42 -5.05 14.62
C THR A 176 8.14 -4.52 15.26
N GLY A 177 7.04 -4.54 14.53
CA GLY A 177 5.70 -4.28 15.08
C GLY A 177 5.15 -5.53 15.77
N ALA A 178 4.28 -6.24 15.06
CA ALA A 178 3.63 -7.44 15.57
C ALA A 178 4.57 -8.64 15.83
N GLY A 179 5.78 -8.64 15.24
CA GLY A 179 6.82 -9.64 15.51
C GLY A 179 7.22 -10.53 14.33
N GLN A 180 6.50 -10.46 13.19
CA GLN A 180 6.76 -11.28 12.01
C GLN A 180 8.18 -11.04 11.44
N TRP A 181 8.63 -9.78 11.37
CA TRP A 181 9.94 -9.44 10.81
C TRP A 181 11.06 -9.85 11.75
N GLY A 182 10.99 -9.46 13.03
CA GLY A 182 11.97 -9.89 14.02
C GLY A 182 12.05 -11.43 14.14
N SER A 183 10.94 -12.15 14.00
CA SER A 183 10.92 -13.62 13.95
C SER A 183 11.71 -14.16 12.74
N ALA A 184 11.50 -13.59 11.56
CA ALA A 184 12.22 -13.99 10.35
C ALA A 184 13.72 -13.70 10.44
N LEU A 185 14.10 -12.54 10.99
CA LEU A 185 15.49 -12.17 11.16
C LEU A 185 16.19 -13.04 12.22
N ALA A 186 15.54 -13.28 13.36
CA ALA A 186 16.05 -14.18 14.40
C ALA A 186 16.30 -15.59 13.86
N PHE A 187 15.35 -16.13 13.09
CA PHE A 187 15.53 -17.41 12.41
C PHE A 187 16.74 -17.40 11.48
N ALA A 188 16.85 -16.42 10.58
CA ALA A 188 17.98 -16.31 9.66
C ALA A 188 19.34 -16.18 10.39
N CYS A 189 19.39 -15.38 11.46
CA CYS A 189 20.57 -15.21 12.32
C CYS A 189 21.02 -16.54 12.95
N SER A 190 20.08 -17.35 13.42
CA SER A 190 20.37 -18.67 14.00
C SER A 190 21.05 -19.64 13.03
N LEU A 191 20.84 -19.47 11.71
CA LEU A 191 21.45 -20.33 10.68
C LEU A 191 22.89 -19.93 10.35
N PHE A 192 23.24 -18.66 10.54
CA PHE A 192 24.52 -18.09 10.15
C PHE A 192 25.42 -17.69 11.32
N GLY A 193 24.97 -17.89 12.57
CA GLY A 193 25.77 -17.57 13.75
C GLY A 193 26.00 -16.07 13.94
N VAL A 194 25.05 -15.23 13.49
CA VAL A 194 25.04 -13.78 13.67
C VAL A 194 24.14 -13.44 14.87
N ASN A 195 24.55 -12.54 15.75
CA ASN A 195 23.71 -12.13 16.88
C ASN A 195 22.55 -11.24 16.39
N CYS A 196 21.38 -11.36 17.00
CA CYS A 196 20.20 -10.58 16.64
C CYS A 196 19.65 -9.82 17.84
N GLU A 197 19.56 -8.49 17.75
CA GLU A 197 18.78 -7.67 18.68
C GLU A 197 17.58 -7.03 17.98
N VAL A 198 16.41 -7.09 18.62
CA VAL A 198 15.13 -6.65 18.05
C VAL A 198 14.47 -5.64 18.96
N TRP A 199 14.12 -4.46 18.44
CA TRP A 199 13.27 -3.47 19.11
C TRP A 199 11.83 -3.68 18.68
N GLN A 200 11.03 -4.30 19.55
CA GLN A 200 9.62 -4.56 19.29
C GLN A 200 8.76 -3.44 19.89
N VAL A 201 7.83 -2.89 19.09
CA VAL A 201 6.85 -1.89 19.56
C VAL A 201 6.19 -2.33 20.87
N ARG A 202 6.26 -1.49 21.91
CA ARG A 202 5.88 -1.84 23.30
C ARG A 202 4.47 -2.44 23.40
N ALA A 203 3.46 -1.80 22.82
CA ALA A 203 2.11 -2.34 22.81
C ALA A 203 2.04 -3.76 22.19
N SER A 204 2.83 -4.03 21.15
CA SER A 204 2.90 -5.37 20.54
C SER A 204 3.73 -6.34 21.36
N PHE A 205 4.82 -5.88 22.00
CA PHE A 205 5.65 -6.70 22.89
C PHE A 205 4.84 -7.25 24.07
N ASP A 206 3.90 -6.46 24.58
CA ASP A 206 3.02 -6.81 25.70
C ASP A 206 1.83 -7.67 25.24
N GLN A 207 1.17 -7.30 24.14
CA GLN A 207 -0.03 -7.99 23.66
C GLN A 207 0.23 -9.27 22.84
N LYS A 208 1.43 -9.42 22.25
CA LYS A 208 1.79 -10.55 21.37
C LYS A 208 3.01 -11.33 21.90
N PRO A 209 2.92 -11.95 23.08
CA PRO A 209 4.06 -12.60 23.73
C PRO A 209 4.63 -13.77 22.92
N TYR A 210 3.81 -14.46 22.13
CA TYR A 210 4.26 -15.65 21.39
C TYR A 210 5.27 -15.34 20.28
N ARG A 211 5.14 -14.20 19.59
CA ARG A 211 6.16 -13.78 18.61
C ARG A 211 7.48 -13.41 19.27
N LYS A 212 7.42 -12.80 20.47
CA LYS A 212 8.61 -12.55 21.29
C LYS A 212 9.29 -13.85 21.70
N LEU A 213 8.53 -14.82 22.21
CA LEU A 213 9.07 -16.14 22.58
C LEU A 213 9.68 -16.86 21.37
N MET A 214 9.06 -16.75 20.20
CA MET A 214 9.56 -17.31 18.95
C MET A 214 10.92 -16.70 18.56
N MET A 215 11.06 -15.37 18.64
CA MET A 215 12.35 -14.68 18.44
C MET A 215 13.42 -15.16 19.43
N GLN A 216 13.09 -15.24 20.72
CA GLN A 216 14.00 -15.69 21.77
C GLN A 216 14.39 -17.17 21.62
N THR A 217 13.49 -18.00 21.10
CA THR A 217 13.76 -19.42 20.80
C THR A 217 14.86 -19.57 19.74
N TRP A 218 14.94 -18.64 18.78
CA TRP A 218 16.05 -18.56 17.82
C TRP A 218 17.25 -17.74 18.30
N GLY A 219 17.29 -17.38 19.58
CA GLY A 219 18.42 -16.73 20.21
C GLY A 219 18.46 -15.21 20.09
N ALA A 220 17.40 -14.56 19.58
CA ALA A 220 17.36 -13.11 19.51
C ALA A 220 17.09 -12.47 20.89
N LYS A 221 17.74 -11.34 21.14
CA LYS A 221 17.45 -10.46 22.28
C LYS A 221 16.36 -9.46 21.87
N VAL A 222 15.28 -9.38 22.65
CA VAL A 222 14.12 -8.55 22.29
C VAL A 222 13.91 -7.46 23.33
N HIS A 223 13.87 -6.21 22.88
CA HIS A 223 13.63 -5.02 23.68
C HIS A 223 12.24 -4.45 23.41
N PRO A 224 11.49 -4.01 24.43
CA PRO A 224 10.30 -3.19 24.20
C PRO A 224 10.71 -1.77 23.79
N SER A 225 10.17 -1.26 22.68
CA SER A 225 10.40 0.07 22.15
C SER A 225 9.20 1.00 22.40
N PRO A 226 9.37 2.18 23.01
CA PRO A 226 10.65 2.82 23.35
C PRO A 226 11.36 2.12 24.52
N SER A 227 12.68 1.99 24.44
CA SER A 227 13.51 1.31 25.45
C SER A 227 14.38 2.27 26.26
N ASN A 228 14.89 1.81 27.41
CA ASN A 228 15.94 2.55 28.13
C ASN A 228 17.35 2.30 27.57
N ALA A 229 17.50 1.45 26.54
CA ALA A 229 18.79 1.05 26.00
C ALA A 229 19.42 2.13 25.10
N THR A 230 18.60 2.98 24.46
CA THR A 230 19.05 3.98 23.49
C THR A 230 18.74 5.41 23.94
N ASP A 231 19.42 6.41 23.38
CA ASP A 231 19.10 7.82 23.65
C ASP A 231 17.72 8.18 23.10
N SER A 232 17.37 7.65 21.93
CA SER A 232 16.07 7.85 21.27
C SER A 232 14.93 7.32 22.14
N GLY A 233 15.04 6.09 22.65
CA GLY A 233 14.04 5.51 23.55
C GLY A 233 13.94 6.24 24.89
N ARG A 234 15.08 6.60 25.51
CA ARG A 234 15.09 7.38 26.76
C ARG A 234 14.40 8.74 26.61
N ARG A 235 14.60 9.44 25.49
CA ARG A 235 13.94 10.73 25.22
C ARG A 235 12.42 10.58 25.14
N ILE A 236 11.93 9.57 24.43
CA ILE A 236 10.49 9.31 24.34
C ILE A 236 9.92 8.95 25.72
N LEU A 237 10.59 8.09 26.49
CA LEU A 237 10.15 7.70 27.84
C LEU A 237 10.18 8.86 28.85
N GLN A 238 11.03 9.87 28.66
CA GLN A 238 11.02 11.09 29.47
C GLN A 238 9.79 11.97 29.16
N MET A 239 9.35 12.00 27.90
CA MET A 239 8.17 12.77 27.48
C MET A 239 6.88 12.04 27.84
N ASP A 240 6.84 10.73 27.61
CA ASP A 240 5.71 9.86 27.93
C ASP A 240 6.22 8.50 28.46
N PRO A 241 6.28 8.33 29.79
CA PRO A 241 6.70 7.08 30.42
C PRO A 241 5.79 5.87 30.08
N GLN A 242 4.57 6.11 29.60
CA GLN A 242 3.58 5.09 29.24
C GLN A 242 3.44 4.95 27.72
N SER A 243 4.35 5.52 26.94
CA SER A 243 4.29 5.51 25.48
C SER A 243 4.07 4.08 24.94
N PRO A 244 3.02 3.84 24.14
CA PRO A 244 2.76 2.52 23.56
C PRO A 244 3.78 2.14 22.48
N GLY A 245 4.64 3.08 22.09
CA GLY A 245 5.59 2.97 21.00
C GLY A 245 4.95 3.02 19.61
N SER A 246 5.79 3.18 18.60
CA SER A 246 5.42 3.11 17.18
C SER A 246 6.53 2.37 16.42
N LEU A 247 6.23 1.94 15.19
CA LEU A 247 7.24 1.30 14.35
C LEU A 247 8.39 2.28 14.05
N GLY A 248 8.09 3.55 13.78
CA GLY A 248 9.11 4.57 13.55
C GLY A 248 10.03 4.82 14.75
N ILE A 249 9.52 4.77 15.98
CA ILE A 249 10.35 4.83 17.20
C ILE A 249 11.29 3.61 17.27
N ALA A 250 10.78 2.40 17.00
CA ALA A 250 11.58 1.19 17.02
C ALA A 250 12.69 1.20 15.94
N ILE A 251 12.40 1.75 14.74
CA ILE A 251 13.40 1.99 13.70
C ILE A 251 14.47 2.94 14.21
N SER A 252 14.07 4.06 14.84
CA SER A 252 14.99 5.06 15.37
C SER A 252 15.97 4.44 16.37
N GLU A 253 15.49 3.61 17.30
CA GLU A 253 16.34 2.90 18.26
C GLU A 253 17.30 1.90 17.61
N ALA A 254 16.82 1.09 16.67
CA ALA A 254 17.65 0.09 15.99
C ALA A 254 18.73 0.75 15.11
N VAL A 255 18.37 1.79 14.36
CA VAL A 255 19.30 2.58 13.53
C VAL A 255 20.34 3.28 14.40
N GLU A 256 19.96 3.82 15.56
CA GLU A 256 20.90 4.42 16.51
C GLU A 256 21.98 3.43 16.95
N VAL A 257 21.60 2.18 17.24
CA VAL A 257 22.57 1.15 17.65
C VAL A 257 23.48 0.74 16.50
N ALA A 258 22.96 0.52 15.30
CA ALA A 258 23.77 0.19 14.13
C ALA A 258 24.79 1.30 13.83
N ALA A 259 24.33 2.56 13.75
CA ALA A 259 25.19 3.69 13.40
C ALA A 259 26.32 3.94 14.42
N LYS A 260 26.16 3.53 15.68
CA LYS A 260 27.15 3.70 16.75
C LYS A 260 28.19 2.56 16.83
N ASN A 261 27.97 1.42 16.16
CA ASN A 261 28.79 0.22 16.33
C ASN A 261 29.25 -0.36 14.98
N ALA A 262 30.57 -0.35 14.72
CA ALA A 262 31.13 -0.77 13.44
C ALA A 262 30.94 -2.26 13.11
N ASP A 263 30.76 -3.12 14.12
CA ASP A 263 30.53 -4.56 13.98
C ASP A 263 29.05 -4.96 13.87
N THR A 264 28.17 -3.96 13.82
CA THR A 264 26.72 -4.10 13.89
C THR A 264 26.05 -3.45 12.68
N LYS A 265 25.14 -4.17 12.03
CA LYS A 265 24.38 -3.64 10.88
C LYS A 265 22.88 -3.67 11.14
N TYR A 266 22.17 -2.79 10.45
CA TYR A 266 20.72 -2.73 10.49
C TYR A 266 20.14 -3.56 9.35
N CYS A 267 19.18 -4.42 9.66
CA CYS A 267 18.41 -5.15 8.66
C CYS A 267 16.96 -4.63 8.67
N LEU A 268 16.33 -4.51 7.50
CA LEU A 268 15.00 -3.93 7.37
C LEU A 268 14.03 -4.89 6.66
N GLY A 269 12.77 -4.91 7.10
CA GLY A 269 11.79 -5.93 6.71
C GLY A 269 10.86 -5.62 5.53
N SER A 270 10.90 -4.40 4.96
CA SER A 270 10.04 -3.97 3.85
C SER A 270 10.62 -2.77 3.06
N VAL A 271 9.81 -2.08 2.24
CA VAL A 271 10.08 -0.73 1.67
C VAL A 271 11.22 -0.62 0.65
N LEU A 272 12.45 -0.95 1.04
CA LEU A 272 13.67 -0.77 0.24
C LEU A 272 13.73 -1.71 -0.97
N ASN A 273 14.40 -1.26 -2.04
CA ASN A 273 14.44 -1.95 -3.32
C ASN A 273 15.03 -3.35 -3.21
N HIS A 274 16.12 -3.54 -2.46
CA HIS A 274 16.71 -4.87 -2.26
C HIS A 274 15.76 -5.82 -1.51
N VAL A 275 14.92 -5.31 -0.61
CA VAL A 275 13.90 -6.13 0.07
C VAL A 275 12.84 -6.58 -0.92
N LEU A 276 12.35 -5.69 -1.78
CA LEU A 276 11.38 -6.02 -2.82
C LEU A 276 11.96 -6.99 -3.86
N LEU A 277 13.23 -6.79 -4.25
CA LEU A 277 14.01 -7.68 -5.10
C LEU A 277 14.04 -9.11 -4.52
N HIS A 278 14.47 -9.28 -3.27
CA HIS A 278 14.55 -10.60 -2.64
C HIS A 278 13.20 -11.33 -2.61
N GLN A 279 12.10 -10.57 -2.47
CA GLN A 279 10.75 -11.11 -2.44
C GLN A 279 10.25 -11.59 -3.82
N THR A 280 10.88 -11.19 -4.92
CA THR A 280 10.45 -11.60 -6.28
C THR A 280 10.55 -13.11 -6.54
N VAL A 281 11.24 -13.85 -5.67
CA VAL A 281 11.20 -15.33 -5.65
C VAL A 281 9.76 -15.86 -5.60
N ILE A 282 8.83 -15.11 -4.98
CA ILE A 282 7.40 -15.45 -4.91
C ILE A 282 6.77 -15.46 -6.30
N GLY A 283 6.88 -14.35 -7.04
CA GLY A 283 6.28 -14.20 -8.37
C GLY A 283 6.97 -15.07 -9.42
N GLU A 284 8.30 -15.24 -9.35
CA GLU A 284 9.03 -16.13 -10.27
C GLU A 284 8.61 -17.59 -10.14
N GLU A 285 8.37 -18.07 -8.91
CA GLU A 285 7.77 -19.38 -8.70
C GLU A 285 6.33 -19.42 -9.21
N CYS A 286 5.54 -18.39 -8.89
CA CYS A 286 4.13 -18.35 -9.19
C CYS A 286 3.86 -18.38 -10.70
N ILE A 287 4.66 -17.68 -11.52
CA ILE A 287 4.57 -17.73 -12.98
C ILE A 287 4.74 -19.17 -13.48
N LYS A 288 5.81 -19.86 -13.06
CA LYS A 288 6.06 -21.25 -13.47
C LYS A 288 4.97 -22.21 -12.97
N GLN A 289 4.44 -21.96 -11.77
CA GLN A 289 3.35 -22.77 -11.21
C GLN A 289 2.04 -22.58 -11.99
N MET A 290 1.71 -21.35 -12.37
CA MET A 290 0.53 -21.04 -13.19
C MET A 290 0.67 -21.61 -14.61
N GLU A 291 1.86 -21.49 -15.22
CA GLU A 291 2.19 -22.11 -16.52
C GLU A 291 2.03 -23.64 -16.47
N ALA A 292 2.53 -24.28 -15.41
CA ALA A 292 2.46 -25.74 -15.25
C ALA A 292 1.01 -26.27 -15.13
N ILE A 293 0.06 -25.44 -14.67
CA ILE A 293 -1.36 -25.78 -14.60
C ILE A 293 -2.18 -25.20 -15.77
N GLY A 294 -1.54 -24.50 -16.71
CA GLY A 294 -2.20 -23.90 -17.88
C GLY A 294 -3.14 -22.74 -17.55
N GLU A 295 -2.88 -21.98 -16.48
CA GLU A 295 -3.70 -20.84 -16.08
C GLU A 295 -2.93 -19.53 -16.24
N THR A 296 -3.66 -18.44 -16.48
CA THR A 296 -3.12 -17.07 -16.55
C THR A 296 -4.02 -16.17 -15.73
N PRO A 297 -3.48 -15.34 -14.81
CA PRO A 297 -4.33 -14.51 -13.97
C PRO A 297 -4.91 -13.33 -14.75
N ASP A 298 -6.20 -13.08 -14.56
CA ASP A 298 -6.88 -11.86 -15.01
C ASP A 298 -6.78 -10.76 -13.96
N VAL A 299 -6.74 -11.14 -12.67
CA VAL A 299 -6.61 -10.23 -11.54
C VAL A 299 -5.56 -10.75 -10.56
N ILE A 300 -4.67 -9.87 -10.11
CA ILE A 300 -3.66 -10.15 -9.08
C ILE A 300 -3.92 -9.23 -7.90
N ILE A 301 -4.17 -9.79 -6.72
CA ILE A 301 -4.57 -9.07 -5.51
C ILE A 301 -3.59 -9.38 -4.38
N GLY A 302 -3.12 -8.36 -3.67
CA GLY A 302 -2.35 -8.59 -2.45
C GLY A 302 -2.40 -7.43 -1.48
N CYS A 303 -2.22 -7.75 -0.19
CA CYS A 303 -2.29 -6.77 0.87
C CYS A 303 -0.99 -5.94 0.94
N THR A 304 -1.08 -4.67 1.28
CA THR A 304 0.06 -3.75 1.31
C THR A 304 0.15 -3.03 2.64
N GLY A 305 1.23 -3.31 3.39
CA GLY A 305 1.70 -2.50 4.51
C GLY A 305 2.81 -1.60 3.97
N GLY A 306 4.07 -2.00 4.14
CA GLY A 306 5.18 -1.43 3.38
C GLY A 306 5.39 -2.05 1.99
N GLY A 307 4.43 -2.81 1.44
CA GLY A 307 4.42 -3.29 0.05
C GLY A 307 5.24 -4.54 -0.33
N SER A 308 6.15 -5.06 0.51
CA SER A 308 7.15 -6.06 0.06
C SER A 308 6.58 -7.41 -0.42
N ASN A 309 5.55 -7.96 0.25
CA ASN A 309 4.90 -9.21 -0.19
C ASN A 309 4.21 -9.05 -1.55
N PHE A 310 3.52 -7.92 -1.72
CA PHE A 310 2.78 -7.61 -2.92
C PHE A 310 3.73 -7.39 -4.09
N ALA A 311 4.79 -6.60 -3.91
CA ALA A 311 5.86 -6.44 -4.88
C ALA A 311 6.48 -7.79 -5.28
N GLY A 312 6.80 -8.63 -4.30
CA GLY A 312 7.39 -9.94 -4.53
C GLY A 312 6.52 -10.85 -5.41
N LEU A 313 5.20 -10.78 -5.25
CA LEU A 313 4.28 -11.47 -6.15
C LEU A 313 4.15 -10.74 -7.50
N SER A 314 3.82 -9.44 -7.49
CA SER A 314 3.32 -8.72 -8.65
C SER A 314 4.40 -8.25 -9.62
N PHE A 315 5.63 -7.96 -9.18
CA PHE A 315 6.68 -7.41 -10.04
C PHE A 315 7.05 -8.34 -11.21
N PRO A 316 7.24 -9.66 -11.00
CA PRO A 316 7.40 -10.58 -12.12
C PRO A 316 6.20 -10.61 -13.07
N PHE A 317 4.97 -10.39 -12.61
CA PHE A 317 3.81 -10.28 -13.51
C PHE A 317 3.74 -8.94 -14.25
N ILE A 318 4.17 -7.84 -13.63
CA ILE A 318 4.33 -6.54 -14.32
C ILE A 318 5.34 -6.68 -15.46
N ARG A 319 6.45 -7.42 -15.26
CA ARG A 319 7.39 -7.76 -16.33
C ARG A 319 6.70 -8.44 -17.51
N GLU A 320 5.88 -9.46 -17.25
CA GLU A 320 5.19 -10.18 -18.31
C GLU A 320 4.10 -9.31 -18.99
N LYS A 321 3.50 -8.37 -18.25
CA LYS A 321 2.62 -7.32 -18.80
C LYS A 321 3.36 -6.36 -19.72
N LEU A 322 4.53 -5.86 -19.30
CA LEU A 322 5.38 -4.99 -20.11
C LEU A 322 5.89 -5.68 -21.40
N LYS A 323 6.06 -7.01 -21.36
CA LYS A 323 6.38 -7.83 -22.54
C LYS A 323 5.16 -8.10 -23.45
N GLY A 324 3.96 -7.67 -23.08
CA GLY A 324 2.73 -7.91 -23.82
C GLY A 324 2.25 -9.36 -23.81
N LYS A 325 2.73 -10.19 -22.87
CA LYS A 325 2.34 -11.62 -22.79
C LYS A 325 1.03 -11.84 -22.05
N ILE A 326 0.76 -11.00 -21.05
CA ILE A 326 -0.43 -11.03 -20.20
C ILE A 326 -0.87 -9.60 -19.93
N ASN A 327 -2.10 -9.39 -19.44
CA ASN A 327 -2.54 -8.06 -19.05
C ASN A 327 -3.47 -8.09 -17.81
N PRO A 328 -2.99 -8.58 -16.66
CA PRO A 328 -3.81 -8.62 -15.46
C PRO A 328 -4.10 -7.20 -14.93
N LEU A 329 -5.25 -7.09 -14.27
CA LEU A 329 -5.48 -6.03 -13.28
C LEU A 329 -4.66 -6.35 -12.03
N ILE A 330 -3.85 -5.41 -11.56
CA ILE A 330 -2.97 -5.59 -10.40
C ILE A 330 -3.45 -4.64 -9.31
N ARG A 331 -3.90 -5.18 -8.17
CA ARG A 331 -4.58 -4.44 -7.11
C ARG A 331 -3.88 -4.61 -5.77
N ALA A 332 -3.35 -3.51 -5.26
CA ALA A 332 -2.89 -3.40 -3.88
C ALA A 332 -4.08 -3.15 -2.94
N VAL A 333 -4.10 -3.82 -1.79
CA VAL A 333 -5.16 -3.67 -0.80
C VAL A 333 -4.58 -3.25 0.54
N GLU A 334 -4.98 -2.09 1.04
CA GLU A 334 -4.48 -1.49 2.28
C GLU A 334 -5.61 -1.35 3.32
N PRO A 335 -5.31 -1.15 4.61
CA PRO A 335 -6.34 -0.93 5.61
C PRO A 335 -6.94 0.48 5.45
N ALA A 336 -8.26 0.60 5.60
CA ALA A 336 -8.91 1.91 5.69
C ALA A 336 -8.42 2.75 6.89
N ALA A 337 -7.86 2.10 7.91
CA ALA A 337 -7.25 2.76 9.08
C ALA A 337 -5.85 3.33 8.81
N CYS A 338 -5.12 2.85 7.79
CA CYS A 338 -3.80 3.36 7.38
C CYS A 338 -3.68 3.43 5.83
N PRO A 339 -4.51 4.25 5.16
CA PRO A 339 -4.68 4.23 3.70
C PRO A 339 -3.63 5.09 2.96
N SER A 340 -2.37 4.64 2.96
CA SER A 340 -1.25 5.42 2.43
C SER A 340 -1.35 5.68 0.92
N LEU A 341 -1.73 4.69 0.12
CA LEU A 341 -1.87 4.83 -1.34
C LEU A 341 -3.14 5.58 -1.75
N THR A 342 -4.26 5.33 -1.07
CA THR A 342 -5.57 5.84 -1.47
C THR A 342 -5.91 7.21 -0.89
N ARG A 343 -5.27 7.62 0.22
CA ARG A 343 -5.51 8.94 0.84
C ARG A 343 -4.24 9.70 1.22
N GLY A 344 -3.06 9.06 1.20
CA GLY A 344 -1.80 9.74 1.41
C GLY A 344 -1.38 10.59 0.21
N ILE A 345 -0.24 11.27 0.34
CA ILE A 345 0.32 12.10 -0.73
C ILE A 345 1.64 11.51 -1.24
N TYR A 346 1.93 11.67 -2.53
CA TYR A 346 3.20 11.24 -3.12
C TYR A 346 4.31 12.29 -2.89
N ALA A 347 5.05 12.16 -1.80
CA ALA A 347 6.03 13.15 -1.33
C ALA A 347 7.35 12.50 -0.89
N TYR A 348 8.40 13.31 -0.73
CA TYR A 348 9.60 12.86 -0.02
C TYR A 348 9.33 12.93 1.47
N ASP A 349 9.54 11.81 2.16
CA ASP A 349 9.31 11.72 3.60
C ASP A 349 10.27 10.71 4.23
N TYR A 350 10.41 10.78 5.55
CA TYR A 350 11.29 9.89 6.30
C TYR A 350 10.66 8.50 6.45
N GLY A 351 11.51 7.47 6.50
CA GLY A 351 11.10 6.11 6.85
C GLY A 351 10.92 5.88 8.35
N ASP A 352 11.40 6.80 9.19
CA ASP A 352 11.37 6.73 10.65
C ASP A 352 10.92 8.05 11.28
N THR A 353 10.46 7.97 12.54
CA THR A 353 9.93 9.13 13.27
C THR A 353 11.03 10.10 13.72
N ALA A 354 12.28 9.66 13.89
CA ALA A 354 13.37 10.53 14.32
C ALA A 354 14.09 11.24 13.15
N GLY A 355 13.77 10.91 11.90
CA GLY A 355 14.39 11.48 10.71
C GLY A 355 15.84 11.03 10.50
N PHE A 356 16.21 9.82 10.93
CA PHE A 356 17.54 9.26 10.73
C PHE A 356 17.73 8.60 9.37
N THR A 357 16.64 8.10 8.79
CA THR A 357 16.65 7.44 7.48
C THR A 357 16.70 8.46 6.34
N PRO A 358 17.20 8.06 5.15
CA PRO A 358 17.00 8.85 3.94
C PRO A 358 15.54 9.21 3.68
N LEU A 359 15.31 10.37 3.06
CA LEU A 359 13.99 10.70 2.55
C LEU A 359 13.74 9.86 1.31
N MET A 360 12.59 9.22 1.27
CA MET A 360 12.18 8.40 0.14
C MET A 360 10.97 9.02 -0.53
N LYS A 361 10.94 9.03 -1.87
CA LYS A 361 9.77 9.47 -2.62
C LYS A 361 8.70 8.38 -2.58
N MET A 362 7.68 8.55 -1.76
CA MET A 362 6.65 7.55 -1.50
C MET A 362 5.28 8.17 -1.25
N HIS A 363 4.23 7.36 -1.38
CA HIS A 363 2.95 7.66 -0.77
C HIS A 363 3.08 7.57 0.75
N THR A 364 2.67 8.61 1.46
CA THR A 364 2.82 8.73 2.90
C THR A 364 1.61 9.39 3.56
N LEU A 365 1.31 8.98 4.80
CA LEU A 365 0.42 9.66 5.75
C LEU A 365 1.19 10.62 6.68
N GLY A 366 2.49 10.77 6.47
CA GLY A 366 3.45 11.52 7.31
C GLY A 366 4.15 10.61 8.32
N HIS A 367 5.45 10.78 8.52
CA HIS A 367 6.28 9.95 9.43
C HIS A 367 5.91 10.03 10.92
N ASP A 368 5.10 11.03 11.30
CA ASP A 368 4.51 11.17 12.64
C ASP A 368 3.18 10.42 12.80
N PHE A 369 2.67 9.81 11.73
CA PHE A 369 1.42 9.06 11.78
C PHE A 369 1.54 7.85 12.72
N VAL A 370 0.71 7.83 13.76
CA VAL A 370 0.60 6.69 14.69
C VAL A 370 -0.77 6.05 14.51
N PRO A 371 -0.84 4.81 13.99
CA PRO A 371 -2.09 4.07 13.91
C PRO A 371 -2.74 3.91 15.28
N ASP A 372 -4.07 3.90 15.31
CA ASP A 372 -4.80 3.68 16.54
C ASP A 372 -4.49 2.30 17.16
N PRO A 373 -4.24 2.19 18.48
CA PRO A 373 -3.92 0.93 19.15
C PRO A 373 -4.98 -0.18 18.99
N ILE A 374 -6.24 0.19 18.73
CA ILE A 374 -7.35 -0.74 18.57
C ILE A 374 -7.31 -1.44 17.20
N HIS A 375 -6.65 -0.84 16.19
CA HIS A 375 -6.51 -1.41 14.85
C HIS A 375 -5.83 -2.78 14.88
N ALA A 376 -6.57 -3.85 14.60
CA ALA A 376 -6.09 -5.22 14.71
C ALA A 376 -5.66 -5.83 13.37
N GLY A 377 -5.98 -5.18 12.25
CA GLY A 377 -5.70 -5.65 10.89
C GLY A 377 -4.22 -5.65 10.46
N GLY A 378 -3.29 -5.18 11.30
CA GLY A 378 -1.88 -5.04 10.92
C GLY A 378 -1.68 -3.89 9.92
N LEU A 379 -0.70 -4.00 9.02
CA LEU A 379 -0.46 -3.01 7.94
C LEU A 379 -0.35 -1.55 8.43
N ARG A 380 0.47 -1.33 9.47
CA ARG A 380 0.52 -0.11 10.29
C ARG A 380 1.59 0.92 9.89
N TYR A 381 2.31 0.68 8.80
CA TYR A 381 3.38 1.59 8.37
C TYR A 381 2.77 2.83 7.70
N HIS A 382 3.33 4.01 7.95
CA HIS A 382 2.79 5.30 7.47
C HIS A 382 3.03 5.55 5.98
N GLY A 383 4.02 4.88 5.42
CA GLY A 383 4.43 5.04 4.03
C GLY A 383 4.21 3.75 3.21
N MET A 384 4.42 3.87 1.90
CA MET A 384 4.50 2.73 0.98
C MET A 384 5.91 2.58 0.44
N ALA A 385 6.31 1.38 -0.01
CA ALA A 385 7.58 1.22 -0.71
C ALA A 385 7.70 2.24 -1.86
N PRO A 386 8.85 2.95 -2.01
CA PRO A 386 9.03 3.94 -3.07
C PRO A 386 8.79 3.36 -4.45
N LEU A 387 9.29 2.15 -4.70
CA LEU A 387 9.08 1.46 -5.96
C LEU A 387 7.62 1.06 -6.20
N ILE A 388 6.86 0.69 -5.16
CA ILE A 388 5.41 0.46 -5.29
C ILE A 388 4.68 1.77 -5.58
N SER A 389 5.02 2.85 -4.86
CA SER A 389 4.44 4.18 -5.09
C SER A 389 4.68 4.64 -6.52
N HIS A 390 5.91 4.47 -7.01
CA HIS A 390 6.28 4.81 -8.38
C HIS A 390 5.55 3.97 -9.42
N VAL A 391 5.40 2.66 -9.18
CA VAL A 391 4.63 1.75 -10.06
C VAL A 391 3.13 2.11 -10.08
N TYR A 392 2.58 2.56 -8.96
CA TYR A 392 1.21 3.07 -8.86
C TYR A 392 1.04 4.37 -9.66
N GLU A 393 1.94 5.34 -9.52
CA GLU A 393 1.93 6.60 -10.28
C GLU A 393 2.08 6.39 -11.80
N LEU A 394 2.80 5.36 -12.21
CA LEU A 394 2.91 4.97 -13.62
C LEU A 394 1.67 4.24 -14.16
N GLY A 395 0.66 3.96 -13.34
CA GLY A 395 -0.59 3.33 -13.75
C GLY A 395 -0.50 1.82 -14.00
N PHE A 396 0.53 1.15 -13.47
CA PHE A 396 0.68 -0.32 -13.63
C PHE A 396 -0.16 -1.14 -12.63
N MET A 397 -0.70 -0.47 -11.61
CA MET A 397 -1.53 -1.07 -10.56
C MET A 397 -2.56 -0.06 -10.04
N GLU A 398 -3.59 -0.56 -9.38
CA GLU A 398 -4.54 0.24 -8.61
C GLU A 398 -4.45 -0.08 -7.10
N ALA A 399 -5.06 0.76 -6.28
CA ALA A 399 -5.10 0.61 -4.83
C ALA A 399 -6.54 0.66 -4.31
N LEU A 400 -6.82 -0.12 -3.26
CA LEU A 400 -8.10 -0.17 -2.57
C LEU A 400 -7.89 -0.21 -1.07
N ALA A 401 -8.64 0.60 -0.32
CA ALA A 401 -8.68 0.53 1.14
C ALA A 401 -9.93 -0.22 1.62
N ILE A 402 -9.77 -1.17 2.55
CA ILE A 402 -10.88 -1.97 3.12
C ILE A 402 -10.90 -1.85 4.66
N PRO A 403 -12.09 -1.66 5.29
CA PRO A 403 -12.24 -1.68 6.75
C PRO A 403 -11.95 -3.07 7.37
N GLN A 404 -11.47 -3.09 8.61
CA GLN A 404 -10.98 -4.33 9.22
C GLN A 404 -12.09 -5.36 9.51
N ILE A 405 -13.31 -4.93 9.82
CA ILE A 405 -14.44 -5.85 10.06
C ILE A 405 -14.69 -6.70 8.81
N GLU A 406 -14.74 -6.07 7.64
CA GLU A 406 -14.91 -6.78 6.37
C GLU A 406 -13.72 -7.71 6.08
N CYS A 407 -12.50 -7.24 6.33
CA CYS A 407 -11.30 -8.06 6.21
C CYS A 407 -11.43 -9.35 7.03
N PHE A 408 -11.74 -9.23 8.33
CA PHE A 408 -11.90 -10.40 9.20
C PHE A 408 -13.09 -11.27 8.84
N GLU A 409 -14.20 -10.71 8.34
CA GLU A 409 -15.30 -11.50 7.78
C GLU A 409 -14.83 -12.38 6.63
N GLY A 410 -14.06 -11.80 5.70
CA GLY A 410 -13.40 -12.54 4.62
C GLY A 410 -12.44 -13.60 5.14
N GLY A 411 -11.62 -13.26 6.13
CA GLY A 411 -10.70 -14.17 6.81
C GLY A 411 -11.41 -15.37 7.43
N ILE A 412 -12.56 -15.16 8.09
CA ILE A 412 -13.38 -16.23 8.66
C ILE A 412 -14.01 -17.11 7.58
N LYS A 413 -14.54 -16.52 6.49
CA LYS A 413 -15.06 -17.29 5.34
C LYS A 413 -13.96 -18.17 4.74
N PHE A 414 -12.76 -17.61 4.55
CA PHE A 414 -11.60 -18.34 4.05
C PHE A 414 -11.19 -19.47 5.01
N ALA A 415 -11.05 -19.20 6.30
CA ALA A 415 -10.65 -20.20 7.28
C ALA A 415 -11.66 -21.35 7.39
N ARG A 416 -12.98 -21.06 7.37
CA ARG A 416 -14.03 -22.09 7.41
C ARG A 416 -14.13 -22.92 6.14
N SER A 417 -13.78 -22.34 4.98
CA SER A 417 -13.85 -23.05 3.70
C SER A 417 -12.57 -23.81 3.39
N GLU A 418 -11.40 -23.19 3.55
CA GLU A 418 -10.10 -23.75 3.14
C GLU A 418 -9.28 -24.36 4.31
N GLY A 419 -9.68 -24.12 5.57
CA GLY A 419 -9.05 -24.71 6.76
C GLY A 419 -7.77 -24.02 7.24
N LEU A 420 -7.29 -22.99 6.51
CA LEU A 420 -6.13 -22.20 6.89
C LEU A 420 -6.57 -20.91 7.59
N ILE A 421 -6.00 -20.61 8.76
CA ILE A 421 -6.23 -19.33 9.45
C ILE A 421 -5.23 -18.30 8.90
N PRO A 422 -5.67 -17.28 8.13
CA PRO A 422 -4.76 -16.26 7.60
C PRO A 422 -4.30 -15.31 8.71
N ALA A 423 -3.12 -14.71 8.57
CA ALA A 423 -2.75 -13.58 9.41
C ALA A 423 -3.71 -12.39 9.17
N PRO A 424 -3.83 -11.42 10.09
CA PRO A 424 -4.67 -10.23 9.89
C PRO A 424 -4.31 -9.41 8.65
N GLU A 425 -3.05 -9.43 8.21
CA GLU A 425 -2.62 -8.71 7.02
C GLU A 425 -3.27 -9.23 5.73
N PRO A 426 -3.13 -10.53 5.34
CA PRO A 426 -3.73 -11.05 4.11
C PRO A 426 -5.26 -11.12 4.13
N THR A 427 -5.95 -10.90 5.26
CA THR A 427 -7.41 -10.80 5.25
C THR A 427 -7.92 -9.63 4.39
N HIS A 428 -7.11 -8.58 4.19
CA HIS A 428 -7.40 -7.48 3.27
C HIS A 428 -7.45 -7.98 1.82
N ALA A 429 -6.45 -8.77 1.40
CA ALA A 429 -6.43 -9.37 0.07
C ALA A 429 -7.57 -10.39 -0.12
N ILE A 430 -7.91 -11.13 0.93
CA ILE A 430 -9.04 -12.08 0.93
C ILE A 430 -10.37 -11.34 0.73
N ALA A 431 -10.62 -10.24 1.45
CA ALA A 431 -11.83 -9.46 1.28
C ALA A 431 -11.96 -8.90 -0.14
N ALA A 432 -10.89 -8.32 -0.69
CA ALA A 432 -10.87 -7.85 -2.08
C ALA A 432 -11.08 -8.98 -3.10
N THR A 433 -10.52 -10.17 -2.83
CA THR A 433 -10.72 -11.37 -3.66
C THR A 433 -12.17 -11.82 -3.63
N ILE A 434 -12.81 -11.80 -2.46
CA ILE A 434 -14.23 -12.11 -2.31
C ILE A 434 -15.09 -11.09 -3.05
N ARG A 435 -14.79 -9.78 -2.97
CA ARG A 435 -15.50 -8.74 -3.75
C ARG A 435 -15.42 -9.02 -5.26
N GLU A 436 -14.22 -9.29 -5.78
CA GLU A 436 -14.03 -9.57 -7.21
C GLU A 436 -14.77 -10.85 -7.64
N ALA A 437 -14.73 -11.91 -6.82
CA ALA A 437 -15.43 -13.15 -7.08
C ALA A 437 -16.96 -13.00 -7.06
N LEU A 438 -17.50 -12.18 -6.14
CA LEU A 438 -18.93 -11.85 -6.10
C LEU A 438 -19.34 -11.01 -7.31
N HIS A 439 -18.49 -10.08 -7.75
CA HIS A 439 -18.71 -9.34 -8.98
C HIS A 439 -18.75 -10.27 -10.21
N CYS A 440 -17.83 -11.24 -10.31
CA CYS A 440 -17.86 -12.26 -11.36
C CYS A 440 -19.15 -13.08 -11.35
N ARG A 441 -19.73 -13.35 -10.17
CA ARG A 441 -21.03 -14.03 -10.05
C ARG A 441 -22.16 -13.14 -10.56
N GLU A 442 -22.16 -11.85 -10.20
CA GLU A 442 -23.18 -10.89 -10.62
C GLU A 442 -23.17 -10.66 -12.14
N THR A 443 -21.99 -10.61 -12.76
CA THR A 443 -21.84 -10.39 -14.20
C THR A 443 -21.86 -11.69 -15.02
N GLY A 444 -21.61 -12.83 -14.39
CA GLY A 444 -21.41 -14.12 -15.04
C GLY A 444 -20.05 -14.27 -15.74
N GLU A 445 -19.16 -13.29 -15.64
CA GLU A 445 -17.84 -13.30 -16.28
C GLU A 445 -16.86 -14.19 -15.50
N PRO A 446 -16.30 -15.26 -16.10
CA PRO A 446 -15.30 -16.08 -15.43
C PRO A 446 -13.92 -15.40 -15.47
N LYS A 447 -13.33 -15.16 -14.29
CA LYS A 447 -11.94 -14.66 -14.15
C LYS A 447 -11.06 -15.60 -13.34
N VAL A 448 -9.76 -15.59 -13.62
CA VAL A 448 -8.71 -16.18 -12.80
C VAL A 448 -8.17 -15.12 -11.85
N ILE A 449 -8.41 -15.31 -10.55
CA ILE A 449 -7.97 -14.39 -9.50
C ILE A 449 -6.79 -15.02 -8.76
N LEU A 450 -5.65 -14.34 -8.76
CA LEU A 450 -4.45 -14.73 -8.04
C LEU A 450 -4.26 -13.84 -6.80
N MET A 451 -4.24 -14.44 -5.62
CA MET A 451 -4.15 -13.75 -4.35
C MET A 451 -2.81 -14.01 -3.64
N ALA A 452 -2.17 -12.96 -3.12
CA ALA A 452 -1.04 -13.07 -2.20
C ALA A 452 -1.51 -13.47 -0.79
N MET A 453 -1.16 -14.68 -0.34
CA MET A 453 -1.49 -15.18 1.00
C MET A 453 -0.21 -15.18 1.86
N CYS A 454 0.14 -13.99 2.37
CA CYS A 454 1.52 -13.67 2.80
C CYS A 454 1.96 -14.25 4.16
N GLY A 455 1.05 -14.76 5.00
CA GLY A 455 1.38 -15.43 6.26
C GLY A 455 0.19 -15.97 7.06
N HIS A 456 0.43 -16.94 7.95
CA HIS A 456 -0.63 -17.57 8.76
C HIS A 456 -0.92 -16.80 10.07
N GLY A 457 -2.12 -16.97 10.62
CA GLY A 457 -2.60 -16.26 11.82
C GLY A 457 -2.39 -16.97 13.15
N HIS A 458 -1.58 -18.04 13.22
CA HIS A 458 -1.39 -18.83 14.46
C HIS A 458 -0.97 -18.00 15.68
N PHE A 459 -0.24 -16.90 15.48
CA PHE A 459 0.24 -16.01 16.55
C PHE A 459 -0.53 -14.69 16.63
N ASP A 460 -1.65 -14.60 15.91
CA ASP A 460 -2.48 -13.41 15.77
C ASP A 460 -3.94 -13.69 16.17
N LEU A 461 -4.19 -14.80 16.87
CA LEU A 461 -5.51 -15.19 17.38
C LEU A 461 -6.18 -14.15 18.30
N PRO A 462 -5.47 -13.32 19.10
CA PRO A 462 -6.12 -12.23 19.83
C PRO A 462 -6.86 -11.23 18.92
N ALA A 463 -6.46 -11.07 17.66
CA ALA A 463 -7.21 -10.24 16.71
C ALA A 463 -8.50 -10.92 16.24
N TYR A 464 -8.47 -12.25 16.09
CA TYR A 464 -9.67 -13.04 15.80
C TYR A 464 -10.62 -13.10 16.99
N GLU A 465 -10.11 -13.16 18.22
CA GLU A 465 -10.92 -13.07 19.45
C GLU A 465 -11.78 -11.80 19.43
N LYS A 466 -11.16 -10.64 19.20
CA LYS A 466 -11.87 -9.35 19.08
C LYS A 466 -12.94 -9.34 17.98
N TYR A 467 -12.71 -10.05 16.88
CA TYR A 467 -13.72 -10.16 15.83
C TYR A 467 -14.88 -11.07 16.26
N LEU A 468 -14.56 -12.22 16.85
CA LEU A 468 -15.53 -13.26 17.22
C LEU A 468 -16.40 -12.87 18.41
N ASP A 469 -15.89 -12.05 19.34
CA ASP A 469 -16.65 -11.51 20.47
C ASP A 469 -17.43 -10.24 20.12
N GLY A 470 -17.27 -9.71 18.90
CA GLY A 470 -17.96 -8.51 18.41
C GLY A 470 -17.39 -7.19 18.93
N SER A 471 -16.22 -7.19 19.57
CA SER A 471 -15.57 -5.97 20.09
C SER A 471 -14.72 -5.22 19.06
N MET A 472 -14.49 -5.81 17.88
CA MET A 472 -13.79 -5.16 16.78
C MET A 472 -14.60 -3.99 16.22
N VAL A 473 -13.96 -2.83 16.08
CA VAL A 473 -14.56 -1.62 15.55
C VAL A 473 -13.82 -1.17 14.29
N ASP A 474 -14.53 -0.72 13.28
CA ASP A 474 -13.88 -0.08 12.14
C ASP A 474 -13.41 1.32 12.53
N LEU A 475 -12.14 1.60 12.22
CA LEU A 475 -11.51 2.87 12.50
C LEU A 475 -11.34 3.61 11.18
N SER A 476 -11.89 4.81 11.10
CA SER A 476 -11.51 5.80 10.10
C SER A 476 -10.61 6.83 10.78
N PHE A 477 -9.47 7.12 10.15
CA PHE A 477 -8.68 8.25 10.59
C PHE A 477 -9.38 9.55 10.18
N SER A 478 -9.47 10.51 11.10
CA SER A 478 -10.02 11.82 10.78
C SER A 478 -9.07 12.55 9.83
N GLU A 479 -9.63 13.27 8.86
CA GLU A 479 -8.84 14.04 7.88
C GLU A 479 -7.92 15.05 8.57
N GLU A 480 -8.36 15.60 9.71
CA GLU A 480 -7.56 16.56 10.49
C GLU A 480 -6.28 15.94 11.02
N LYS A 481 -6.30 14.68 11.48
CA LYS A 481 -5.10 14.01 11.98
C LYS A 481 -4.13 13.66 10.85
N ILE A 482 -4.65 13.24 9.69
CA ILE A 482 -3.82 12.99 8.51
C ILE A 482 -3.17 14.31 8.08
N HIS A 483 -3.94 15.40 7.95
CA HIS A 483 -3.40 16.72 7.60
C HIS A 483 -2.37 17.22 8.61
N ALA A 484 -2.59 17.01 9.91
CA ALA A 484 -1.62 17.40 10.94
C ALA A 484 -0.29 16.64 10.80
N SER A 485 -0.35 15.32 10.54
CA SER A 485 0.85 14.50 10.29
C SER A 485 1.55 14.92 8.99
N LEU A 486 0.77 15.19 7.93
CA LEU A 486 1.30 15.65 6.65
C LEU A 486 1.93 17.04 6.72
N ALA A 487 1.51 17.90 7.65
CA ALA A 487 2.11 19.23 7.83
C ALA A 487 3.59 19.15 8.26
N ASN A 488 4.00 18.05 8.89
CA ASN A 488 5.36 17.86 9.42
C ASN A 488 6.32 17.22 8.41
N ILE A 489 5.85 16.78 7.24
CA ILE A 489 6.75 16.19 6.23
C ILE A 489 7.75 17.24 5.72
N PRO A 490 8.95 16.83 5.29
CA PRO A 490 9.93 17.74 4.71
C PRO A 490 9.38 18.53 3.54
N GLN A 491 9.30 19.86 3.69
CA GLN A 491 8.92 20.78 2.62
C GLN A 491 10.12 21.02 1.71
N LEU A 492 10.42 20.04 0.85
CA LEU A 492 11.43 20.21 -0.19
C LEU A 492 10.90 21.19 -1.23
N MET A 493 11.39 22.42 -1.21
CA MET A 493 11.27 23.32 -2.34
C MET A 493 11.96 22.64 -3.52
N THR A 494 11.19 22.05 -4.43
CA THR A 494 11.73 21.67 -5.72
C THR A 494 12.38 22.93 -6.31
N SER A 495 13.64 22.83 -6.71
CA SER A 495 14.36 23.88 -7.43
C SER A 495 13.81 24.06 -8.85
N ARG A 496 12.49 24.11 -8.98
CA ARG A 496 11.82 25.07 -9.86
C ARG A 496 11.17 26.07 -8.94
N SER A 497 11.92 27.12 -8.61
CA SER A 497 11.29 28.40 -8.33
C SER A 497 10.41 28.71 -9.55
N LEU A 498 9.12 28.36 -9.48
CA LEU A 498 8.12 29.17 -10.14
C LEU A 498 8.34 30.54 -9.52
N ARG A 499 9.09 31.40 -10.23
CA ARG A 499 8.95 32.84 -10.04
C ARG A 499 7.44 33.07 -10.02
N PRO A 500 6.89 33.93 -9.13
CA PRO A 500 5.50 34.32 -9.28
C PRO A 500 5.37 34.84 -10.71
N VAL A 501 4.76 34.04 -11.58
CA VAL A 501 4.36 34.49 -12.89
C VAL A 501 3.20 35.39 -12.56
N GLU A 502 3.39 36.69 -12.76
CA GLU A 502 2.29 37.65 -12.71
C GLU A 502 1.12 37.04 -13.47
N CYS A 503 -0.03 36.98 -12.80
CA CYS A 503 -1.25 36.46 -13.39
C CYS A 503 -1.63 37.43 -14.53
N THR A 504 -1.16 37.16 -15.74
CA THR A 504 -1.59 37.91 -16.92
C THR A 504 -2.94 37.36 -17.34
N THR A 505 -3.98 38.15 -17.11
CA THR A 505 -5.32 37.93 -17.64
C THR A 505 -5.21 37.66 -19.15
N THR A 506 -5.48 36.42 -19.58
CA THR A 506 -5.58 36.11 -21.00
C THR A 506 -7.04 36.30 -21.40
N GLU A 507 -7.35 37.37 -22.13
CA GLU A 507 -8.67 37.57 -22.72
C GLU A 507 -8.89 36.57 -23.87
N ILE A 508 -9.85 35.66 -23.69
CA ILE A 508 -10.32 34.77 -24.75
C ILE A 508 -11.51 35.46 -25.44
N GLN A 509 -11.30 35.99 -26.64
CA GLN A 509 -12.38 36.52 -27.47
C GLN A 509 -13.06 35.39 -28.26
N ILE A 510 -14.35 35.15 -27.99
CA ILE A 510 -15.15 34.13 -28.68
C ILE A 510 -16.03 34.83 -29.72
N TRP A 511 -15.85 34.47 -30.99
CA TRP A 511 -16.66 34.97 -32.10
C TRP A 511 -17.72 33.95 -32.48
N SER A 512 -18.99 34.35 -32.52
CA SER A 512 -20.08 33.54 -33.07
C SER A 512 -20.57 34.20 -34.34
N LYS A 513 -20.57 33.47 -35.47
CA LYS A 513 -21.17 33.93 -36.73
C LYS A 513 -22.28 32.98 -37.13
N SER A 514 -23.51 33.43 -36.97
CA SER A 514 -24.70 32.72 -37.45
C SER A 514 -24.75 32.78 -38.98
N ARG A 515 -24.54 31.63 -39.65
CA ARG A 515 -25.17 31.37 -40.94
C ARG A 515 -25.94 30.07 -40.80
N SER A 516 -27.16 30.09 -41.33
CA SER A 516 -28.11 28.98 -41.31
C SER A 516 -27.40 27.67 -41.63
N GLU A 517 -27.43 26.76 -40.65
CA GLU A 517 -26.96 25.37 -40.66
C GLU A 517 -25.52 25.05 -40.21
N ALA A 518 -24.71 26.01 -39.72
CA ALA A 518 -23.47 25.70 -39.00
C ALA A 518 -23.11 26.75 -37.93
N VAL A 519 -22.72 26.31 -36.73
CA VAL A 519 -22.12 27.17 -35.69
C VAL A 519 -20.63 26.89 -35.63
N ILE A 520 -19.82 27.94 -35.83
CA ILE A 520 -18.35 27.87 -35.75
C ILE A 520 -17.91 28.64 -34.50
N LEU A 521 -17.25 27.94 -33.57
CA LEU A 521 -16.61 28.56 -32.40
C LEU A 521 -15.10 28.42 -32.57
N THR A 522 -14.37 29.53 -32.53
CA THR A 522 -12.91 29.56 -32.67
C THR A 522 -12.30 30.20 -31.44
N ALA A 523 -11.35 29.51 -30.81
CA ALA A 523 -10.52 30.07 -29.74
C ALA A 523 -9.08 30.19 -30.24
N GLY A 524 -8.52 31.41 -30.19
CA GLY A 524 -7.13 31.67 -30.58
C GLY A 524 -6.19 31.61 -29.38
N TYR A 525 -5.15 30.79 -29.46
CA TYR A 525 -3.98 30.87 -28.59
C TYR A 525 -2.77 31.37 -29.38
N ILE A 526 -1.76 31.90 -28.68
CA ILE A 526 -0.58 32.58 -29.25
C ILE A 526 0.19 31.73 -30.30
N ARG A 527 -0.05 30.41 -30.43
CA ARG A 527 0.52 29.55 -31.51
C ARG A 527 -0.36 28.40 -32.05
N SER A 528 -1.65 28.33 -31.75
CA SER A 528 -2.55 27.31 -32.31
C SER A 528 -4.02 27.76 -32.23
N SER A 529 -4.85 27.26 -33.16
CA SER A 529 -6.29 27.55 -33.18
C SER A 529 -7.11 26.27 -33.16
N LEU A 530 -8.14 26.26 -32.31
CA LEU A 530 -9.08 25.15 -32.19
C LEU A 530 -10.45 25.61 -32.67
N THR A 531 -11.02 24.89 -33.62
CA THR A 531 -12.30 25.23 -34.26
C THR A 531 -13.29 24.09 -34.09
N LEU A 532 -14.41 24.36 -33.42
CA LEU A 532 -15.52 23.43 -33.30
C LEU A 532 -16.51 23.70 -34.43
N VAL A 533 -16.83 22.67 -35.22
CA VAL A 533 -17.81 22.75 -36.31
C VAL A 533 -18.93 21.76 -36.05
N THR A 534 -20.18 22.25 -36.12
CA THR A 534 -21.38 21.42 -36.06
C THR A 534 -22.02 21.32 -37.44
N TYR A 535 -22.31 20.09 -37.88
CA TYR A 535 -23.07 19.83 -39.10
C TYR A 535 -23.97 18.61 -38.89
N ALA A 536 -25.27 18.76 -39.19
CA ALA A 536 -26.26 17.69 -39.11
C ALA A 536 -26.24 16.87 -37.81
N ASN A 537 -26.22 17.55 -36.64
CA ASN A 537 -26.18 16.94 -35.29
C ASN A 537 -24.97 16.04 -34.99
N LYS A 538 -23.85 16.19 -35.71
CA LYS A 538 -22.55 15.60 -35.36
C LYS A 538 -21.54 16.70 -35.03
N TYR A 539 -20.67 16.43 -34.06
CA TYR A 539 -19.62 17.35 -33.60
C TYR A 539 -18.27 16.96 -34.21
N PHE A 540 -17.57 17.95 -34.77
CA PHE A 540 -16.22 17.80 -35.30
C PHE A 540 -15.29 18.81 -34.64
N VAL A 541 -14.11 18.33 -34.19
CA VAL A 541 -13.06 19.17 -33.61
C VAL A 541 -11.93 19.26 -34.62
N LEU A 542 -11.64 20.47 -35.10
CA LEU A 542 -10.48 20.76 -35.94
C LEU A 542 -9.42 21.44 -35.09
N VAL A 543 -8.25 20.81 -35.01
CA VAL A 543 -7.07 21.38 -34.35
C VAL A 543 -6.09 21.77 -35.46
N SER A 544 -5.85 23.08 -35.60
CA SER A 544 -4.80 23.60 -36.48
C SER A 544 -3.60 23.96 -35.61
N GLU A 545 -2.69 23.02 -35.47
CA GLU A 545 -1.29 23.32 -35.16
C GLU A 545 -0.58 23.63 -36.47
N GLY A 546 0.42 24.51 -36.46
CA GLY A 546 1.12 24.95 -37.68
C GLY A 546 1.41 23.79 -38.64
N PHE A 547 0.73 23.83 -39.80
CA PHE A 547 0.86 22.92 -40.94
C PHE A 547 0.79 21.40 -40.63
N GLU A 548 -0.38 20.86 -40.26
CA GLU A 548 -0.97 19.58 -40.72
C GLU A 548 -2.20 19.18 -39.86
N GLU A 549 -3.33 18.76 -40.46
CA GLU A 549 -4.59 18.39 -39.77
C GLU A 549 -4.65 16.89 -39.42
N LYS A 550 -5.02 16.53 -38.17
CA LYS A 550 -5.37 15.15 -37.75
C LYS A 550 -6.56 15.12 -36.77
N ILE A 551 -7.39 14.07 -36.83
CA ILE A 551 -8.61 13.84 -36.00
C ILE A 551 -8.43 12.59 -35.11
N SER A 552 -8.78 12.64 -33.82
CA SER A 552 -8.78 11.48 -32.90
C SER A 552 -9.81 11.60 -31.75
N PRO A 553 -10.44 10.51 -31.24
CA PRO A 553 -11.37 10.50 -30.10
C PRO A 553 -10.74 10.01 -28.77
N PHE A 554 -11.06 10.63 -27.62
CA PHE A 554 -10.62 10.20 -26.26
C PHE A 554 -11.66 10.48 -25.14
N ALA A 555 -11.51 9.80 -23.98
CA ALA A 555 -12.41 9.72 -22.82
C ALA A 555 -11.94 10.52 -21.57
N LEU A 556 -12.87 10.83 -20.64
CA LEU A 556 -12.76 11.87 -19.58
C LEU A 556 -12.49 11.35 -18.14
N SER A 557 -11.78 12.14 -17.31
CA SER A 557 -11.68 12.04 -15.83
C SER A 557 -12.13 13.34 -15.15
N LYS A 558 -12.68 13.25 -13.92
CA LYS A 558 -13.29 14.37 -13.16
C LYS A 558 -12.32 14.94 -12.12
N ASP A 559 -12.21 16.27 -12.06
CA ASP A 559 -12.36 17.11 -10.85
C ASP A 559 -11.81 18.53 -11.07
N SER A 560 -12.65 19.56 -10.98
CA SER A 560 -12.26 20.98 -10.91
C SER A 560 -13.42 21.85 -10.39
N PHE A 561 -13.18 22.68 -9.37
CA PHE A 561 -14.11 23.69 -8.89
C PHE A 561 -13.90 25.03 -9.62
N LEU A 562 -14.97 25.74 -9.99
CA LEU A 562 -14.93 27.07 -10.63
C LEU A 562 -15.96 28.03 -10.03
N SER A 563 -15.60 29.31 -9.93
CA SER A 563 -16.51 30.41 -9.62
C SER A 563 -16.76 31.26 -10.87
N PHE A 564 -18.00 31.74 -11.04
CA PHE A 564 -18.40 32.59 -12.17
C PHE A 564 -18.64 34.02 -11.70
N ARG A 565 -18.21 35.01 -12.48
CA ARG A 565 -18.56 36.42 -12.30
C ARG A 565 -19.08 36.97 -13.63
N GLU A 566 -20.27 37.54 -13.60
CA GLU A 566 -20.84 38.27 -14.74
C GLU A 566 -20.22 39.68 -14.74
N VAL A 567 -19.70 40.12 -15.88
CA VAL A 567 -19.17 41.47 -16.06
C VAL A 567 -20.13 42.20 -16.98
N ASP A 568 -20.91 43.11 -16.40
CA ASP A 568 -21.76 44.03 -17.15
C ASP A 568 -20.88 45.11 -17.77
N ASP A 569 -20.54 44.98 -19.05
CA ASP A 569 -20.03 46.09 -19.84
C ASP A 569 -21.15 46.69 -20.69
N ALA A 570 -21.62 47.85 -20.25
CA ALA A 570 -22.54 48.68 -21.01
C ALA A 570 -21.76 49.39 -22.12
N HIS A 571 -21.74 48.83 -23.34
CA HIS A 571 -21.96 49.55 -24.62
C HIS A 571 -21.76 48.65 -25.87
N SER A 572 -22.81 48.60 -26.70
CA SER A 572 -22.88 48.27 -28.14
C SER A 572 -22.88 46.79 -28.63
N SER A 573 -24.04 46.45 -29.23
CA SER A 573 -24.36 45.50 -30.34
C SER A 573 -23.65 44.13 -30.46
N ASP A 574 -24.49 43.07 -30.38
CA ASP A 574 -24.35 41.71 -30.93
C ASP A 574 -23.16 40.81 -30.53
N HIS A 575 -22.48 41.12 -29.43
CA HIS A 575 -21.43 40.26 -28.87
C HIS A 575 -21.63 40.07 -27.36
N ASN A 576 -21.83 38.82 -26.93
CA ASN A 576 -21.73 38.45 -25.52
C ASN A 576 -20.29 38.07 -25.21
N THR A 577 -19.57 38.92 -24.49
CA THR A 577 -18.21 38.65 -24.02
C THR A 577 -18.28 38.03 -22.62
N PHE A 578 -17.58 36.90 -22.40
CA PHE A 578 -17.47 36.27 -21.09
C PHE A 578 -16.00 35.99 -20.78
N SER A 579 -15.55 36.34 -19.57
CA SER A 579 -14.23 35.97 -19.06
C SER A 579 -14.33 34.69 -18.23
N LEU A 580 -13.45 33.73 -18.50
CA LEU A 580 -13.30 32.51 -17.71
C LEU A 580 -11.90 32.51 -17.11
N THR A 581 -11.82 32.48 -15.78
CA THR A 581 -10.53 32.31 -15.08
C THR A 581 -10.34 30.83 -14.79
N VAL A 582 -9.39 30.21 -15.48
CA VAL A 582 -9.03 28.79 -15.29
C VAL A 582 -7.61 28.70 -14.72
N PRO A 583 -7.36 27.86 -13.70
CA PRO A 583 -6.00 27.60 -13.24
C PRO A 583 -5.19 26.88 -14.34
N PHE A 584 -3.88 27.14 -14.41
CA PHE A 584 -3.00 26.80 -15.55
C PHE A 584 -2.78 25.30 -15.82
N ASN A 585 -3.47 24.40 -15.11
CA ASN A 585 -3.40 22.94 -15.27
C ASN A 585 -4.73 22.30 -15.70
N CYS A 586 -5.70 23.06 -16.19
CA CYS A 586 -6.90 22.50 -16.81
C CYS A 586 -6.54 21.90 -18.17
N SER A 587 -6.87 20.62 -18.40
CA SER A 587 -6.61 19.99 -19.70
C SER A 587 -7.53 20.60 -20.76
N THR A 588 -7.11 20.59 -22.03
CA THR A 588 -7.94 21.06 -23.17
C THR A 588 -9.33 20.39 -23.20
N MET A 589 -9.45 19.19 -22.62
CA MET A 589 -10.68 18.41 -22.52
C MET A 589 -11.63 18.92 -21.43
N ASP A 590 -11.12 19.44 -20.32
CA ASP A 590 -11.94 20.03 -19.25
C ASP A 590 -12.65 21.29 -19.75
N ILE A 591 -11.95 22.08 -20.55
CA ILE A 591 -12.50 23.27 -21.21
C ILE A 591 -13.56 22.86 -22.25
N LEU A 592 -13.35 21.76 -22.99
CA LEU A 592 -14.31 21.24 -23.96
C LEU A 592 -15.61 20.77 -23.28
N LEU A 593 -15.51 20.06 -22.16
CA LEU A 593 -16.64 19.58 -21.36
C LEU A 593 -17.47 20.75 -20.81
N LEU A 594 -16.80 21.81 -20.35
CA LEU A 594 -17.42 23.04 -19.86
C LEU A 594 -18.17 23.81 -20.96
N LEU A 595 -17.61 23.86 -22.18
CA LEU A 595 -18.27 24.49 -23.34
C LEU A 595 -19.48 23.67 -23.82
N MET A 596 -19.40 22.33 -23.79
CA MET A 596 -20.52 21.44 -24.12
C MET A 596 -21.67 21.52 -23.10
N LEU A 597 -21.36 21.52 -21.80
CA LEU A 597 -22.35 21.69 -20.73
C LEU A 597 -23.06 23.05 -20.83
N LYS A 598 -22.32 24.12 -21.14
CA LYS A 598 -22.89 25.45 -21.37
C LYS A 598 -23.82 25.48 -22.59
N HIS A 599 -23.46 24.82 -23.69
CA HIS A 599 -24.30 24.78 -24.89
C HIS A 599 -25.61 23.99 -24.67
N LEU A 600 -25.55 22.87 -23.94
CA LEU A 600 -26.72 22.10 -23.53
C LEU A 600 -27.68 22.93 -22.66
N LEU A 601 -27.14 23.70 -21.71
CA LEU A 601 -27.93 24.59 -20.84
C LEU A 601 -28.57 25.76 -21.61
N LEU A 602 -27.91 26.28 -22.64
CA LEU A 602 -28.40 27.43 -23.42
C LEU A 602 -29.42 27.04 -24.51
N ASN A 603 -29.42 25.79 -24.99
CA ASN A 603 -30.28 25.33 -26.09
C ASN A 603 -31.51 24.51 -25.69
N THR A 604 -31.72 24.21 -24.40
CA THR A 604 -33.01 23.68 -23.91
C THR A 604 -34.07 24.80 -23.84
N ARG A 605 -34.48 25.30 -25.00
CA ARG A 605 -35.71 26.11 -25.16
C ARG A 605 -36.88 25.20 -25.50
N ARG A 606 -37.37 24.44 -24.52
CA ARG A 606 -38.75 23.91 -24.47
C ARG A 606 -38.95 23.32 -23.07
N GLY A 607 -39.96 23.83 -22.37
CA GLY A 607 -40.31 23.39 -21.02
C GLY A 607 -40.43 21.87 -20.95
N GLY A 608 -39.54 21.28 -20.15
CA GLY A 608 -39.43 19.85 -19.94
C GLY A 608 -38.40 19.61 -18.83
N CYS A 609 -38.91 19.45 -17.61
CA CYS A 609 -38.28 18.91 -16.42
C CYS A 609 -36.75 18.75 -16.41
N ILE A 610 -36.05 19.62 -15.67
CA ILE A 610 -34.73 19.28 -15.11
C ILE A 610 -34.98 18.31 -13.96
N ALA A 611 -34.99 17.02 -14.27
CA ALA A 611 -34.98 15.92 -13.30
C ALA A 611 -33.65 15.14 -13.34
N LEU A 612 -32.58 15.74 -13.87
CA LEU A 612 -31.34 15.01 -14.19
C LEU A 612 -30.06 15.57 -13.55
N LEU A 613 -30.18 16.44 -12.55
CA LEU A 613 -29.02 16.88 -11.76
C LEU A 613 -29.22 16.82 -10.23
N SER A 614 -30.14 15.97 -9.78
CA SER A 614 -30.30 15.62 -8.35
C SER A 614 -29.88 14.18 -8.03
N ALA A 615 -29.49 13.38 -9.03
CA ALA A 615 -29.05 11.99 -8.84
C ALA A 615 -27.52 11.78 -8.96
N TYR A 616 -26.74 12.84 -9.24
CA TYR A 616 -25.28 12.76 -9.37
C TYR A 616 -24.50 13.42 -8.22
N LEU A 617 -25.21 14.04 -7.27
CA LEU A 617 -24.60 14.70 -6.09
C LEU A 617 -25.10 14.11 -4.75
N TYR A 618 -25.81 12.97 -4.80
CA TYR A 618 -26.35 12.32 -3.61
C TYR A 618 -25.88 10.87 -3.50
N GLN A 619 -24.66 10.70 -2.99
CA GLN A 619 -24.31 9.55 -2.17
C GLN A 619 -23.54 10.05 -0.94
N GLY A 620 -24.25 10.11 0.20
CA GLY A 620 -23.58 9.83 1.49
C GLY A 620 -23.54 10.92 2.57
N ARG A 621 -24.56 11.75 2.80
CA ARG A 621 -24.70 12.46 4.09
C ARG A 621 -26.13 12.50 4.61
N GLU A 622 -26.28 12.22 5.91
CA GLU A 622 -27.50 12.31 6.73
C GLU A 622 -27.92 13.78 6.96
N PRO A 623 -29.22 14.07 7.24
CA PRO A 623 -29.82 15.39 7.01
C PRO A 623 -30.06 16.26 8.27
N GLU A 624 -29.07 16.47 9.15
CA GLU A 624 -29.28 17.28 10.38
C GLU A 624 -28.51 18.61 10.49
N ASP A 625 -27.62 18.99 9.56
CA ASP A 625 -26.83 20.23 9.69
C ASP A 625 -27.08 21.27 8.58
N LEU A 626 -28.31 21.78 8.44
CA LEU A 626 -28.61 22.91 7.55
C LEU A 626 -29.23 24.11 8.30
N LEU A 627 -28.38 24.86 8.99
CA LEU A 627 -28.74 26.16 9.58
C LEU A 627 -27.65 27.19 9.28
N VAL A 628 -27.57 27.66 8.02
CA VAL A 628 -26.80 28.86 7.69
C VAL A 628 -27.58 29.81 6.79
N ARG A 629 -27.74 31.01 7.35
CA ARG A 629 -28.38 32.25 6.90
C ARG A 629 -28.20 32.58 5.41
N CYS A 630 -29.37 32.73 4.79
CA CYS A 630 -29.62 33.41 3.53
C CYS A 630 -29.10 34.86 3.53
N SER A 631 -28.20 35.18 2.59
CA SER A 631 -27.87 36.55 2.19
C SER A 631 -27.67 36.61 0.67
N LEU A 632 -28.74 36.31 -0.07
CA LEU A 632 -28.83 36.59 -1.50
C LEU A 632 -30.28 36.90 -1.94
N CYS A 633 -31.11 37.41 -1.01
CA CYS A 633 -32.38 38.07 -1.31
C CYS A 633 -32.16 39.59 -1.35
N GLN A 634 -31.47 40.09 -2.37
CA GLN A 634 -31.49 41.51 -2.77
C GLN A 634 -30.73 41.63 -4.09
N ILE A 635 -31.41 41.34 -5.19
CA ILE A 635 -31.28 41.91 -6.55
C ILE A 635 -32.33 41.15 -7.35
N LEU A 636 -33.57 41.67 -7.35
CA LEU A 636 -34.61 41.45 -8.36
C LEU A 636 -35.86 42.20 -7.89
N CYS A 637 -35.73 43.53 -7.91
CA CYS A 637 -36.87 44.42 -7.89
C CYS A 637 -36.44 45.65 -8.69
N ILE A 638 -36.86 45.73 -9.96
CA ILE A 638 -37.24 46.96 -10.68
C ILE A 638 -37.76 46.57 -12.08
N ARG A 639 -39.04 46.88 -12.30
CA ARG A 639 -39.80 47.06 -13.57
C ARG A 639 -39.98 45.81 -14.45
N SER A 640 -41.18 45.46 -14.91
CA SER A 640 -42.30 46.30 -15.32
C SER A 640 -43.65 45.56 -15.32
N HIS A 641 -44.70 46.34 -15.07
CA HIS A 641 -46.12 46.01 -15.17
C HIS A 641 -46.53 45.37 -16.50
N CYS A 642 -47.42 44.37 -16.42
CA CYS A 642 -48.68 44.34 -17.18
C CYS A 642 -49.68 43.37 -16.51
N MET A 643 -50.96 43.71 -16.65
CA MET A 643 -52.09 43.34 -15.80
C MET A 643 -52.70 41.94 -16.04
N TYR A 644 -53.03 41.25 -14.92
CA TYR A 644 -54.19 40.38 -14.56
C TYR A 644 -55.22 39.89 -15.65
N PRO A 645 -56.08 38.86 -15.39
CA PRO A 645 -55.91 37.41 -15.04
C PRO A 645 -57.10 36.56 -15.63
N PRO A 646 -57.75 35.56 -14.96
CA PRO A 646 -57.36 34.40 -14.11
C PRO A 646 -57.83 33.05 -14.73
N CYS A 647 -57.44 31.88 -14.22
CA CYS A 647 -58.24 31.02 -13.31
C CYS A 647 -57.35 29.79 -12.94
N VAL A 648 -56.95 29.57 -11.68
CA VAL A 648 -57.66 28.99 -10.51
C VAL A 648 -57.66 27.43 -10.52
N PRO A 649 -57.48 26.79 -9.35
CA PRO A 649 -56.54 25.69 -9.13
C PRO A 649 -57.20 24.42 -8.55
N VAL A 650 -56.38 23.42 -8.22
CA VAL A 650 -56.66 22.38 -7.19
C VAL A 650 -55.31 22.09 -6.51
N ASP A 651 -55.08 22.58 -5.29
CA ASP A 651 -55.29 21.90 -3.99
C ASP A 651 -54.58 20.52 -3.94
N VAL A 652 -53.73 20.22 -2.96
CA VAL A 652 -54.12 20.02 -1.56
C VAL A 652 -52.91 20.19 -0.61
N PHE A 653 -53.12 21.02 0.40
CA PHE A 653 -52.50 21.11 1.74
C PHE A 653 -52.21 19.71 2.35
N SER A 654 -51.29 19.45 3.29
CA SER A 654 -51.20 20.06 4.63
C SER A 654 -50.25 19.22 5.51
N ILE A 655 -49.48 19.91 6.39
CA ILE A 655 -49.36 19.67 7.86
C ILE A 655 -48.56 18.40 8.32
N LEU A 656 -47.64 18.42 9.31
CA LEU A 656 -46.97 19.42 10.16
C LEU A 656 -46.02 18.63 11.12
N ARG A 657 -44.94 19.29 11.57
CA ARG A 657 -44.25 19.17 12.89
C ARG A 657 -42.81 18.62 12.93
N ILE A 658 -41.92 19.54 13.28
CA ILE A 658 -40.56 19.47 13.88
C ILE A 658 -40.74 19.09 15.38
N PRO A 659 -39.88 18.30 16.07
CA PRO A 659 -38.52 18.72 16.48
C PRO A 659 -37.42 17.64 16.62
N CYS A 660 -36.25 17.88 16.03
CA CYS A 660 -34.98 18.24 16.69
C CYS A 660 -34.03 18.75 15.61
#